data_AF-A0A834AJT3-F1
#
_entry.id   AF-A0A834AJT3-F1
#
_cell.length_a   1.000
_cell.length_b   1.000
_cell.length_c   1.000
_cell.angle_alpha   90.00
_cell.angle_beta   90.00
_cell.angle_gamma   90.00
#
_symmetry.space_group_name_H-M   'P 1'
#
loop_
_entity.id
_entity.type
_entity.pdbx_description
1 polymer ?
#
loop_
_entity_poly.entity_id
_entity_poly.type
_entity_poly.pdbx_seq_one_letter_code
_entity_poly.pdbx_strand_id
1 'polypeptide(L)'
;MAQFDTEYQRLEASYSDSPPGEEDPLVHVPEGSKSPWHHIENLDLFFSRVYNLHQKNGFTCMLIGEIFELMQFLFVVAFTTFLVSCVDYDILFANKMVNHSLHPTEPVKVTLPDAFLPAQVCSARIQENGSLITILVIAGVFWVHRLIKFIYNICCYWEIHSFYLHALRIPMSALPYCTWQEVQARIVQTQKEHQICIHKRELTELDIYHRILRFQNYMVALVNKSLLPLRFRLPGLGEVVFFTRGLKYNFELILFWGPGSLFLNEWSLKAEYKRGGQRLELAQRLSNRILWIGIANFLLCPLILIWQILYAFFSYAEVLKREPGALGARCWSLYGRCYLRHFNELEHELQSRLNRGYKPASKYMNCFLSPLLTLLAKNGAFFAGSILAVLIALTIYDEDVLAVEHVLTTVTLLGVTVTVCRSFIPDQHMVFCPEQLLRVILAHIHYMPDHWQGNAHRSQTRDEFAQLFQYKAVFILEELLSPIVTPLILIFCLRPRALEIIDFFRNFTVEVVGVGDTCSFAQMDVRQHGHPQWLSAGQTEASVYQQAEDGKTELSLMHFAITNPGWQPPRESTAFLGFLKEQVQRDGAAAGLAQGGLLPENALFTSIQSLQSESEPLSLIANVVAGSSCRGPSLPRDLQGSRHRAEVASALRSFSPLQPGQVPTGRATSTMTGSGVDARTASSGSSVWEGQLQSLVLSEYASTEMSLHALYMHQILAQCPGLPLTSPGYRLEGGLKMDSQCQGTQSPCQRRARRMSFPLRCTRYRQG
;
A
#
# COMPACT_ATOMS: atom_id res chain seq x y z
N MET A 1 51.92 32.85 9.33
CA MET A 1 50.48 33.12 9.13
C MET A 1 49.74 31.92 9.67
N ALA A 2 49.02 32.10 10.77
CA ALA A 2 48.37 31.04 11.53
C ALA A 2 47.21 30.42 10.74
N GLN A 3 47.20 29.09 10.62
CA GLN A 3 46.02 28.32 10.26
C GLN A 3 45.24 28.04 11.54
N PHE A 4 44.01 28.56 11.61
CA PHE A 4 43.04 28.20 12.62
C PHE A 4 42.27 26.97 12.13
N ASP A 5 42.55 25.80 12.71
CA ASP A 5 41.66 24.65 12.65
C ASP A 5 40.52 24.88 13.65
N THR A 6 39.28 24.74 13.19
CA THR A 6 38.09 24.73 14.04
C THR A 6 37.58 23.29 14.15
N GLU A 7 37.85 22.65 15.28
CA GLU A 7 37.23 21.38 15.65
C GLU A 7 35.76 21.62 16.01
N TYR A 8 34.85 21.06 15.23
CA TYR A 8 33.45 20.89 15.64
C TYR A 8 33.35 19.68 16.57
N GLN A 9 33.30 19.93 17.87
CA GLN A 9 33.04 18.92 18.89
C GLN A 9 31.54 18.57 18.90
N ARG A 10 31.22 17.29 18.65
CA ARG A 10 29.84 16.75 18.66
C ARG A 10 29.31 16.80 20.10
N LEU A 11 28.15 17.43 20.30
CA LEU A 11 27.41 17.39 21.56
C LEU A 11 27.06 15.94 21.92
N GLU A 12 27.65 15.42 23.00
CA GLU A 12 27.23 14.17 23.62
C GLU A 12 25.79 14.35 24.14
N ALA A 13 24.86 13.58 23.59
CA ALA A 13 23.51 13.49 24.11
C ALA A 13 23.56 12.67 25.41
N SER A 14 23.51 13.35 26.55
CA SER A 14 23.43 12.73 27.87
C SER A 14 22.07 12.06 28.09
N TYR A 15 21.95 10.76 27.83
CA TYR A 15 20.97 9.87 28.47
C TYR A 15 21.50 8.44 28.44
N SER A 16 22.48 8.15 29.30
CA SER A 16 22.87 6.79 29.63
C SER A 16 22.30 6.45 30.99
N ASP A 17 21.27 5.60 31.01
CA ASP A 17 20.88 4.85 32.19
C ASP A 17 20.60 3.41 31.74
N SER A 18 21.69 2.69 31.44
CA SER A 18 21.67 1.25 31.16
C SER A 18 21.56 0.50 32.49
N PRO A 19 20.72 -0.55 32.60
CA PRO A 19 20.66 -1.37 33.80
C PRO A 19 21.97 -2.16 33.99
N PRO A 20 22.42 -2.41 35.24
CA PRO A 20 23.66 -3.14 35.49
C PRO A 20 23.45 -4.64 35.25
N GLY A 21 24.14 -5.23 34.27
CA GLY A 21 24.13 -6.70 34.12
C GLY A 21 24.63 -7.32 32.82
N GLU A 22 24.87 -6.57 31.74
CA GLU A 22 25.43 -7.13 30.50
C GLU A 22 26.88 -6.65 30.33
N GLU A 23 27.83 -7.53 30.63
CA GLU A 23 29.24 -7.34 30.30
C GLU A 23 29.40 -7.53 28.77
N ASP A 24 29.55 -6.43 28.04
CA ASP A 24 29.96 -6.47 26.63
C ASP A 24 31.36 -7.11 26.52
N PRO A 25 31.58 -8.10 25.64
CA PRO A 25 32.92 -8.57 25.34
C PRO A 25 33.69 -7.45 24.62
N LEU A 26 34.63 -6.83 25.33
CA LEU A 26 35.57 -5.83 24.82
C LEU A 26 36.43 -6.41 23.67
N VAL A 27 35.94 -6.29 22.44
CA VAL A 27 36.75 -6.54 21.24
C VAL A 27 37.51 -5.25 20.91
N HIS A 28 38.80 -5.23 21.25
CA HIS A 28 39.71 -4.15 20.85
C HIS A 28 39.98 -4.24 19.33
N VAL A 29 39.49 -3.26 18.56
CA VAL A 29 39.78 -3.13 17.12
C VAL A 29 40.84 -2.04 16.92
N PRO A 30 41.92 -2.30 16.14
CA PRO A 30 43.00 -1.34 15.93
C PRO A 30 42.54 -0.09 15.17
N GLU A 31 43.15 1.04 15.50
CA GLU A 31 42.87 2.37 14.95
C GLU A 31 43.26 2.48 13.47
N GLY A 32 42.37 2.04 12.57
CA GLY A 32 42.44 2.29 11.13
C GLY A 32 41.13 2.92 10.65
N SER A 33 41.19 4.18 10.21
CA SER A 33 40.09 5.00 9.63
C SER A 33 38.67 4.52 9.97
N LYS A 34 38.17 4.85 11.16
CA LYS A 34 36.78 4.56 11.55
C LYS A 34 35.84 5.25 10.57
N SER A 35 35.31 4.52 9.59
CA SER A 35 34.24 5.04 8.74
C SER A 35 33.07 5.45 9.65
N PRO A 36 32.41 6.59 9.42
CA PRO A 36 31.34 7.10 10.30
C PRO A 36 30.15 6.13 10.43
N TRP A 37 30.09 5.11 9.58
CA TRP A 37 29.04 4.09 9.47
C TRP A 37 29.36 2.79 10.23
N HIS A 38 30.45 2.75 11.00
CA HIS A 38 30.78 1.58 11.80
C HIS A 38 29.92 1.56 13.07
N HIS A 39 29.13 0.50 13.27
CA HIS A 39 28.25 0.32 14.42
C HIS A 39 27.16 1.39 14.59
N ILE A 40 26.06 1.22 13.86
CA ILE A 40 24.87 2.05 14.05
C ILE A 40 24.00 1.42 15.15
N GLU A 41 23.76 2.15 16.24
CA GLU A 41 22.97 1.65 17.38
C GLU A 41 21.52 1.31 17.00
N ASN A 42 20.86 2.20 16.25
CA ASN A 42 19.48 1.99 15.79
C ASN A 42 19.40 1.77 14.27
N LEU A 43 19.60 0.51 13.88
CA LEU A 43 19.52 0.06 12.50
C LEU A 43 18.10 0.10 11.90
N ASP A 44 17.05 -0.01 12.72
CA ASP A 44 15.66 -0.02 12.26
C ASP A 44 15.28 1.37 11.74
N LEU A 45 15.57 2.41 12.53
CA LEU A 45 15.39 3.80 12.12
C LEU A 45 16.30 4.18 10.96
N PHE A 46 17.55 3.70 10.95
CA PHE A 46 18.50 3.92 9.86
C PHE A 46 17.96 3.39 8.52
N PHE A 47 17.61 2.10 8.43
CA PHE A 47 17.09 1.54 7.17
C PHE A 47 15.74 2.14 6.78
N SER A 48 14.88 2.47 7.75
CA SER A 48 13.64 3.19 7.47
C SER A 48 13.88 4.56 6.83
N ARG A 49 14.90 5.30 7.29
CA ARG A 49 15.29 6.58 6.70
C ARG A 49 15.97 6.42 5.33
N VAL A 50 16.83 5.43 5.16
CA VAL A 50 17.42 5.07 3.86
C VAL A 50 16.31 4.80 2.84
N TYR A 51 15.36 3.94 3.19
CA TYR A 51 14.19 3.65 2.36
C TYR A 51 13.35 4.91 2.08
N ASN A 52 13.02 5.71 3.08
CA ASN A 52 12.20 6.92 2.88
C ASN A 52 12.90 7.94 1.96
N LEU A 53 14.21 8.13 2.09
CA LEU A 53 14.97 9.05 1.24
C LEU A 53 14.91 8.63 -0.24
N HIS A 54 15.01 7.32 -0.50
CA HIS A 54 14.80 6.76 -1.84
C HIS A 54 13.38 7.00 -2.35
N GLN A 55 12.35 6.68 -1.55
CA GLN A 55 10.95 6.85 -1.96
C GLN A 55 10.54 8.31 -2.18
N LYS A 56 11.24 9.26 -1.54
CA LYS A 56 11.05 10.71 -1.73
C LYS A 56 11.90 11.30 -2.85
N ASN A 57 12.55 10.46 -3.66
CA ASN A 57 13.38 10.86 -4.81
C ASN A 57 14.53 11.81 -4.43
N GLY A 58 15.12 11.61 -3.24
CA GLY A 58 16.30 12.36 -2.78
C GLY A 58 16.04 13.43 -1.74
N PHE A 59 17.15 13.96 -1.20
CA PHE A 59 17.15 14.84 -0.03
C PHE A 59 16.44 16.17 -0.28
N THR A 60 16.74 16.84 -1.40
CA THR A 60 16.14 18.14 -1.72
C THR A 60 14.63 18.06 -1.91
N CYS A 61 14.15 17.04 -2.62
CA CYS A 61 12.72 16.79 -2.83
C CYS A 61 12.00 16.52 -1.50
N MET A 62 12.61 15.71 -0.63
CA MET A 62 12.08 15.43 0.71
C MET A 62 12.02 16.70 1.58
N LEU A 63 13.11 17.49 1.60
CA LEU A 63 13.21 18.73 2.36
C LEU A 63 12.14 19.74 1.93
N ILE A 64 12.02 19.98 0.61
CA ILE A 64 11.01 20.89 0.06
C ILE A 64 9.60 20.39 0.38
N GLY A 65 9.36 19.08 0.28
CA GLY A 65 8.07 18.47 0.65
C GLY A 65 7.68 18.74 2.10
N GLU A 66 8.59 18.50 3.05
CA GLU A 66 8.34 18.75 4.48
C GLU A 66 8.17 20.26 4.79
N ILE A 67 8.91 21.15 4.10
CA ILE A 67 8.70 22.61 4.21
C ILE A 67 7.29 22.99 3.75
N PHE A 68 6.82 22.47 2.61
CA PHE A 68 5.46 22.74 2.15
C PHE A 68 4.40 22.21 3.11
N GLU A 69 4.59 21.05 3.74
CA GLU A 69 3.65 20.55 4.75
C GLU A 69 3.57 21.46 5.99
N LEU A 70 4.69 22.07 6.41
CA LEU A 70 4.70 23.05 7.51
C LEU A 70 4.04 24.37 7.09
N MET A 71 4.30 24.84 5.86
CA MET A 71 3.68 26.04 5.30
C MET A 71 2.18 25.87 5.09
N GLN A 72 1.72 24.71 4.65
CA GLN A 72 0.29 24.40 4.49
C GLN A 72 -0.46 24.50 5.82
N PHE A 73 0.11 23.96 6.90
CA PHE A 73 -0.48 24.08 8.24
C PHE A 73 -0.59 25.55 8.66
N LEU A 74 0.50 26.31 8.54
CA LEU A 74 0.53 27.73 8.89
C LEU A 74 -0.47 28.53 8.05
N PHE A 75 -0.54 28.28 6.75
CA PHE A 75 -1.46 28.93 5.83
C PHE A 75 -2.92 28.68 6.22
N VAL A 76 -3.31 27.43 6.46
CA VAL A 76 -4.69 27.08 6.85
C VAL A 76 -5.10 27.80 8.14
N VAL A 77 -4.24 27.78 9.17
CA VAL A 77 -4.54 28.43 10.45
C VAL A 77 -4.60 29.96 10.30
N ALA A 78 -3.59 30.57 9.65
CA ALA A 78 -3.52 32.01 9.48
C ALA A 78 -4.66 32.55 8.59
N PHE A 79 -4.93 31.90 7.46
CA PHE A 79 -5.98 32.31 6.53
C PHE A 79 -7.38 32.16 7.14
N THR A 80 -7.64 31.07 7.87
CA THR A 80 -8.91 30.92 8.60
C THR A 80 -9.09 32.00 9.66
N THR A 81 -8.03 32.30 10.43
CA THR A 81 -8.05 33.36 11.44
C THR A 81 -8.31 34.72 10.83
N PHE A 82 -7.68 35.00 9.68
CA PHE A 82 -7.89 36.21 8.90
C PHE A 82 -9.35 36.33 8.42
N LEU A 83 -9.93 35.27 7.86
CA LEU A 83 -11.33 35.28 7.41
C LEU A 83 -12.31 35.51 8.57
N VAL A 84 -12.06 34.90 9.73
CA VAL A 84 -12.94 35.03 10.91
C VAL A 84 -12.86 36.42 11.56
N SER A 85 -11.66 37.05 11.58
CA SER A 85 -11.43 38.24 12.41
C SER A 85 -11.13 39.53 11.62
N CYS A 86 -10.50 39.45 10.45
CA CYS A 86 -10.03 40.64 9.73
C CYS A 86 -10.94 41.08 8.58
N VAL A 87 -11.94 40.29 8.19
CA VAL A 87 -12.86 40.62 7.07
C VAL A 87 -14.16 41.18 7.61
N ASP A 88 -14.54 42.38 7.16
CA ASP A 88 -15.85 42.96 7.40
C ASP A 88 -16.83 42.50 6.31
N TYR A 89 -17.63 41.48 6.64
CA TYR A 89 -18.62 40.92 5.72
C TYR A 89 -19.78 41.87 5.43
N ASP A 90 -20.06 42.88 6.27
CA ASP A 90 -21.14 43.83 6.01
C ASP A 90 -20.80 44.80 4.88
N ILE A 91 -19.52 45.19 4.77
CA ILE A 91 -19.02 45.97 3.64
C ILE A 91 -18.93 45.08 2.38
N LEU A 92 -18.43 43.85 2.53
CA LEU A 92 -18.26 42.92 1.40
C LEU A 92 -19.59 42.52 0.76
N PHE A 93 -20.64 42.31 1.56
CA PHE A 93 -21.98 41.99 1.08
C PHE A 93 -22.83 43.23 0.75
N ALA A 94 -22.23 44.42 0.76
CA ALA A 94 -22.89 45.70 0.47
C ALA A 94 -24.07 46.03 1.40
N ASN A 95 -24.11 45.46 2.61
CA ASN A 95 -25.06 45.83 3.66
C ASN A 95 -24.74 47.23 4.24
N LYS A 96 -23.49 47.67 4.12
CA LYS A 96 -23.00 48.97 4.56
C LYS A 96 -22.27 49.70 3.42
N MET A 97 -22.68 50.92 3.10
CA MET A 97 -21.99 51.75 2.09
C MET A 97 -20.70 52.33 2.66
N VAL A 98 -19.61 52.26 1.88
CA VAL A 98 -18.34 52.91 2.22
C VAL A 98 -18.44 54.39 1.86
N ASN A 99 -18.49 55.25 2.88
CA ASN A 99 -18.48 56.69 2.68
C ASN A 99 -17.06 57.17 2.37
N HIS A 100 -16.62 57.05 1.12
CA HIS A 100 -15.52 57.88 0.63
C HIS A 100 -16.04 59.32 0.48
N SER A 101 -16.05 60.06 1.58
CA SER A 101 -16.42 61.46 1.62
C SER A 101 -15.38 62.28 0.87
N LEU A 102 -15.58 62.53 -0.43
CA LEU A 102 -15.05 63.70 -1.13
C LEU A 102 -15.72 64.03 -2.49
N HIS A 103 -16.48 63.14 -3.14
CA HIS A 103 -17.31 63.50 -4.32
C HIS A 103 -18.64 62.73 -4.36
N PRO A 104 -19.83 63.41 -4.36
CA PRO A 104 -21.14 62.74 -4.21
C PRO A 104 -21.73 62.11 -5.49
N THR A 105 -21.01 62.03 -6.61
CA THR A 105 -21.65 61.82 -7.92
C THR A 105 -21.30 60.54 -8.67
N GLU A 106 -20.52 59.62 -8.11
CA GLU A 106 -20.34 58.28 -8.71
C GLU A 106 -20.34 57.20 -7.63
N PRO A 107 -21.08 56.08 -7.80
CA PRO A 107 -20.98 54.95 -6.89
C PRO A 107 -19.58 54.33 -7.04
N VAL A 108 -18.67 54.69 -6.14
CA VAL A 108 -17.33 54.12 -6.10
C VAL A 108 -17.48 52.62 -5.85
N LYS A 109 -17.00 51.80 -6.78
CA LYS A 109 -17.05 50.34 -6.67
C LYS A 109 -16.26 49.92 -5.43
N VAL A 110 -16.89 49.16 -4.54
CA VAL A 110 -16.23 48.59 -3.34
C VAL A 110 -15.06 47.72 -3.79
N THR A 111 -13.87 47.99 -3.27
CA THR A 111 -12.67 47.20 -3.55
C THR A 111 -12.45 46.18 -2.44
N LEU A 112 -11.77 45.06 -2.75
CA LEU A 112 -11.48 44.02 -1.74
C LEU A 112 -10.73 44.57 -0.50
N PRO A 113 -9.73 45.46 -0.64
CA PRO A 113 -9.06 46.05 0.52
C PRO A 113 -9.98 46.87 1.43
N ASP A 114 -11.10 47.41 0.93
CA ASP A 114 -12.05 48.19 1.74
C ASP A 114 -12.78 47.32 2.77
N ALA A 115 -12.90 46.01 2.50
CA ALA A 115 -13.47 45.04 3.42
C ALA A 115 -12.43 44.52 4.45
N PHE A 116 -11.14 44.82 4.27
CA PHE A 116 -10.09 44.37 5.19
C PHE A 116 -9.89 45.40 6.30
N LEU A 117 -10.10 44.95 7.54
CA LEU A 117 -9.89 45.81 8.70
C LEU A 117 -8.40 46.18 8.84
N PRO A 118 -8.08 47.42 9.27
CA PRO A 118 -6.71 47.81 9.58
C PRO A 118 -6.07 46.85 10.59
N ALA A 119 -4.77 46.60 10.45
CA ALA A 119 -4.05 45.60 11.25
C ALA A 119 -4.20 45.79 12.77
N GLN A 120 -4.29 47.04 13.24
CA GLN A 120 -4.47 47.37 14.67
C GLN A 120 -5.85 46.97 15.20
N VAL A 121 -6.89 47.11 14.38
CA VAL A 121 -8.26 46.73 14.76
C VAL A 121 -8.42 45.22 14.67
N CYS A 122 -7.82 44.59 13.65
CA CYS A 122 -7.86 43.13 13.55
C CYS A 122 -7.12 42.46 14.72
N SER A 123 -5.93 42.94 15.09
CA SER A 123 -5.19 42.36 16.22
C SER A 123 -5.95 42.49 17.54
N ALA A 124 -6.59 43.64 17.79
CA ALA A 124 -7.46 43.84 18.96
C ALA A 124 -8.63 42.86 18.97
N ARG A 125 -9.35 42.69 17.85
CA ARG A 125 -10.48 41.75 17.74
C ARG A 125 -10.04 40.29 17.94
N ILE A 126 -8.86 39.91 17.46
CA ILE A 126 -8.31 38.58 17.70
C ILE A 126 -8.03 38.39 19.21
N GLN A 127 -7.46 39.38 19.88
CA GLN A 127 -7.13 39.32 21.31
C GLN A 127 -8.37 39.31 22.21
N GLU A 128 -9.44 40.01 21.84
CA GLU A 128 -10.72 40.00 22.56
C GLU A 128 -11.40 38.63 22.52
N ASN A 129 -11.19 37.86 21.45
CA ASN A 129 -11.74 36.51 21.29
C ASN A 129 -10.92 35.45 22.03
N GLY A 130 -11.19 35.27 23.34
CA GLY A 130 -10.45 34.32 24.19
C GLY A 130 -10.45 32.86 23.71
N SER A 131 -11.54 32.38 23.10
CA SER A 131 -11.61 31.03 22.52
C SER A 131 -10.68 30.87 21.31
N LEU A 132 -10.64 31.87 20.42
CA LEU A 132 -9.78 31.88 19.25
C LEU A 132 -8.30 31.93 19.66
N ILE A 133 -7.94 32.80 20.61
CA ILE A 133 -6.58 32.84 21.17
C ILE A 133 -6.16 31.49 21.74
N THR A 134 -7.04 30.82 22.49
CA THR A 134 -6.74 29.49 23.05
C THR A 134 -6.42 28.48 21.94
N ILE A 135 -7.23 28.45 20.87
CA ILE A 135 -6.99 27.57 19.70
C ILE A 135 -5.66 27.93 19.01
N LEU A 136 -5.38 29.22 18.82
CA LEU A 136 -4.14 29.70 18.21
C LEU A 136 -2.90 29.33 19.01
N VAL A 137 -2.95 29.42 20.35
CA VAL A 137 -1.85 29.01 21.22
C VAL A 137 -1.58 27.52 21.08
N ILE A 138 -2.62 26.68 21.12
CA ILE A 138 -2.46 25.22 20.97
C ILE A 138 -1.91 24.88 19.58
N ALA A 139 -2.43 25.50 18.52
CA ALA A 139 -1.93 25.33 17.16
C ALA A 139 -0.47 25.79 17.02
N GLY A 140 -0.09 26.89 17.68
CA GLY A 140 1.26 27.42 17.71
C GLY A 140 2.24 26.47 18.40
N VAL A 141 1.89 25.93 19.58
CA VAL A 141 2.70 24.91 20.28
C VAL A 141 2.88 23.66 19.42
N PHE A 142 1.80 23.19 18.79
CA PHE A 142 1.87 22.03 17.89
C PHE A 142 2.76 22.31 16.67
N TRP A 143 2.68 23.50 16.07
CA TRP A 143 3.53 23.89 14.95
C TRP A 143 5.00 23.99 15.35
N VAL A 144 5.31 24.59 16.51
CA VAL A 144 6.70 24.66 17.04
C VAL A 144 7.25 23.26 17.30
N HIS A 145 6.45 22.37 17.89
CA HIS A 145 6.86 20.97 18.06
C HIS A 145 7.15 20.28 16.72
N ARG A 146 6.30 20.48 15.70
CA ARG A 146 6.55 19.96 14.33
C ARG A 146 7.81 20.56 13.72
N LEU A 147 8.07 21.85 13.93
CA LEU A 147 9.27 22.53 13.43
C LEU A 147 10.54 21.97 14.07
N ILE A 148 10.55 21.74 15.39
CA ILE A 148 11.68 21.13 16.10
C ILE A 148 11.94 19.71 15.55
N LYS A 149 10.88 18.91 15.38
CA LYS A 149 11.00 17.58 14.78
C LYS A 149 11.55 17.61 13.35
N PHE A 150 11.11 18.57 12.54
CA PHE A 150 11.61 18.80 11.19
C PHE A 150 13.11 19.14 11.19
N ILE A 151 13.55 20.08 12.04
CA ILE A 151 14.97 20.44 12.17
C ILE A 151 15.81 19.23 12.58
N TYR A 152 15.35 18.44 13.56
CA TYR A 152 16.01 17.21 13.97
C TYR A 152 16.09 16.19 12.81
N ASN A 153 15.00 16.03 12.06
CA ASN A 153 14.96 15.16 10.89
C ASN A 153 15.95 15.59 9.80
N ILE A 154 16.09 16.89 9.52
CA ILE A 154 17.08 17.39 8.54
C ILE A 154 18.48 16.90 8.91
N CYS A 155 18.90 17.08 10.15
CA CYS A 155 20.22 16.66 10.60
C CYS A 155 20.42 15.15 10.42
N CYS A 156 19.41 14.36 10.79
CA CYS A 156 19.43 12.91 10.64
C CYS A 156 19.45 12.46 9.17
N TYR A 157 18.69 13.11 8.29
CA TYR A 157 18.64 12.76 6.87
C TYR A 157 19.87 13.25 6.12
N TRP A 158 20.56 14.28 6.61
CA TRP A 158 21.86 14.70 6.07
C TRP A 158 22.92 13.62 6.25
N GLU A 159 22.89 12.94 7.39
CA GLU A 159 23.72 11.77 7.64
C GLU A 159 23.40 10.65 6.62
N ILE A 160 22.12 10.32 6.40
CA ILE A 160 21.74 9.35 5.36
C ILE A 160 22.13 9.80 3.95
N HIS A 161 22.02 11.09 3.65
CA HIS A 161 22.46 11.66 2.38
C HIS A 161 23.97 11.43 2.16
N SER A 162 24.78 11.65 3.20
CA SER A 162 26.22 11.33 3.20
C SER A 162 26.47 9.83 2.97
N PHE A 163 25.67 8.96 3.59
CA PHE A 163 25.75 7.51 3.40
C PHE A 163 25.53 7.10 1.93
N TYR A 164 24.54 7.67 1.25
CA TYR A 164 24.30 7.41 -0.17
C TYR A 164 25.47 7.84 -1.05
N LEU A 165 26.03 9.04 -0.81
CA LEU A 165 27.12 9.57 -1.63
C LEU A 165 28.44 8.83 -1.42
N HIS A 166 28.80 8.55 -0.17
CA HIS A 166 30.13 8.03 0.17
C HIS A 166 30.17 6.50 0.29
N ALA A 167 29.16 5.87 0.91
CA ALA A 167 29.17 4.44 1.17
C ALA A 167 28.51 3.63 0.04
N LEU A 168 27.34 4.07 -0.45
CA LEU A 168 26.65 3.40 -1.56
C LEU A 168 27.17 3.84 -2.93
N ARG A 169 27.88 4.97 -3.00
CA ARG A 169 28.42 5.58 -4.23
C ARG A 169 27.31 5.88 -5.26
N ILE A 170 26.13 6.29 -4.78
CA ILE A 170 24.99 6.68 -5.60
C ILE A 170 24.82 8.20 -5.51
N PRO A 171 25.00 8.96 -6.61
CA PRO A 171 24.77 10.40 -6.59
C PRO A 171 23.26 10.70 -6.48
N MET A 172 22.92 11.80 -5.81
CA MET A 172 21.51 12.20 -5.60
C MET A 172 20.74 12.43 -6.90
N SER A 173 21.42 12.80 -7.98
CA SER A 173 20.82 12.96 -9.30
C SER A 173 20.41 11.64 -9.96
N ALA A 174 21.07 10.53 -9.61
CA ALA A 174 20.75 9.20 -10.12
C ALA A 174 19.68 8.48 -9.26
N LEU A 175 19.52 8.88 -8.00
CA LEU A 175 18.61 8.23 -7.05
C LEU A 175 17.16 8.07 -7.55
N PRO A 176 16.53 9.06 -8.23
CA PRO A 176 15.17 8.91 -8.75
C PRO A 176 15.04 7.84 -9.86
N TYR A 177 16.14 7.47 -10.52
CA TYR A 177 16.17 6.52 -11.63
C TYR A 177 16.69 5.14 -11.19
N CYS A 178 17.23 5.03 -9.98
CA CYS A 178 17.63 3.76 -9.39
C CYS A 178 16.41 3.03 -8.82
N THR A 179 16.37 1.71 -9.00
CA THR A 179 15.35 0.89 -8.35
C THR A 179 15.74 0.56 -6.91
N TRP A 180 14.75 0.30 -6.05
CA TRP A 180 15.01 -0.09 -4.66
C TRP A 180 15.86 -1.37 -4.58
N GLN A 181 15.66 -2.30 -5.51
CA GLN A 181 16.43 -3.54 -5.60
C GLN A 181 17.93 -3.28 -5.83
N GLU A 182 18.28 -2.30 -6.66
CA GLU A 182 19.68 -1.89 -6.84
C GLU A 182 20.25 -1.26 -5.56
N VAL A 183 19.50 -0.38 -4.90
CA VAL A 183 19.93 0.25 -3.64
C VAL A 183 20.14 -0.80 -2.56
N GLN A 184 19.22 -1.75 -2.43
CA GLN A 184 19.31 -2.85 -1.49
C GLN A 184 20.51 -3.77 -1.77
N ALA A 185 20.76 -4.12 -3.03
CA ALA A 185 21.93 -4.90 -3.42
C ALA A 185 23.24 -4.18 -3.07
N ARG A 186 23.28 -2.85 -3.26
CA ARG A 186 24.43 -2.02 -2.84
C ARG A 186 24.61 -2.03 -1.33
N ILE A 187 23.53 -1.92 -0.55
CA ILE A 187 23.59 -1.98 0.92
C ILE A 187 24.19 -3.33 1.38
N VAL A 188 23.71 -4.44 0.81
CA VAL A 188 24.22 -5.79 1.13
C VAL A 188 25.70 -5.94 0.75
N GLN A 189 26.13 -5.35 -0.38
CA GLN A 189 27.54 -5.34 -0.78
C GLN A 189 28.40 -4.47 0.15
N THR A 190 27.92 -3.26 0.48
CA THR A 190 28.61 -2.29 1.33
C THR A 190 28.80 -2.81 2.76
N GLN A 191 27.93 -3.68 3.27
CA GLN A 191 28.12 -4.34 4.57
C GLN A 191 29.46 -5.09 4.69
N LYS A 192 30.03 -5.57 3.57
CA LYS A 192 31.35 -6.23 3.56
C LYS A 192 32.50 -5.23 3.75
N GLU A 193 32.33 -3.98 3.31
CA GLU A 193 33.32 -2.91 3.37
C GLU A 193 33.20 -2.09 4.67
N HIS A 194 31.98 -1.70 5.01
CA HIS A 194 31.62 -0.94 6.20
C HIS A 194 30.71 -1.85 7.03
N GLN A 195 31.21 -2.42 8.13
CA GLN A 195 30.43 -3.27 9.03
C GLN A 195 29.33 -2.47 9.73
N ILE A 196 28.21 -2.24 9.04
CA ILE A 196 27.06 -1.45 9.52
C ILE A 196 26.35 -2.21 10.64
N CYS A 197 26.18 -3.54 10.47
CA CYS A 197 25.72 -4.47 11.50
C CYS A 197 26.90 -5.26 12.09
N ILE A 198 27.09 -5.22 13.42
CA ILE A 198 28.15 -6.02 14.11
C ILE A 198 27.73 -7.48 14.30
N HIS A 199 26.45 -7.72 14.65
CA HIS A 199 25.97 -9.02 15.12
C HIS A 199 25.93 -10.07 14.00
N LYS A 200 25.97 -9.65 12.74
CA LYS A 200 25.97 -10.50 11.55
C LYS A 200 27.04 -10.05 10.57
N ARG A 201 27.91 -10.98 10.17
CA ARG A 201 28.97 -10.74 9.17
C ARG A 201 28.41 -10.42 7.78
N GLU A 202 27.27 -11.02 7.43
CA GLU A 202 26.55 -10.79 6.17
C GLU A 202 25.10 -10.43 6.49
N LEU A 203 24.62 -9.36 5.85
CA LEU A 203 23.24 -8.91 5.96
C LEU A 203 22.45 -9.51 4.81
N THR A 204 21.30 -10.13 5.10
CA THR A 204 20.41 -10.65 4.06
C THR A 204 19.40 -9.60 3.62
N GLU A 205 18.82 -9.78 2.43
CA GLU A 205 17.69 -8.98 1.95
C GLU A 205 16.55 -8.97 2.98
N LEU A 206 16.18 -10.16 3.48
CA LEU A 206 15.10 -10.32 4.45
C LEU A 206 15.34 -9.56 5.75
N ASP A 207 16.59 -9.49 6.23
CA ASP A 207 16.93 -8.71 7.42
C ASP A 207 16.61 -7.22 7.24
N ILE A 208 16.87 -6.65 6.05
CA ILE A 208 16.54 -5.24 5.74
C ILE A 208 15.01 -5.04 5.78
N TYR A 209 14.23 -5.96 5.19
CA TYR A 209 12.77 -5.87 5.22
C TYR A 209 12.21 -6.00 6.64
N HIS A 210 12.72 -6.93 7.45
CA HIS A 210 12.28 -7.08 8.85
C HIS A 210 12.51 -5.79 9.65
N ARG A 211 13.61 -5.08 9.39
CA ARG A 211 13.94 -3.82 10.06
C ARG A 211 13.04 -2.67 9.61
N ILE A 212 12.78 -2.53 8.31
CA ILE A 212 11.90 -1.48 7.76
C ILE A 212 10.43 -1.73 8.15
N LEU A 213 10.00 -2.99 8.12
CA LEU A 213 8.57 -3.36 8.18
C LEU A 213 8.15 -3.98 9.51
N ARG A 214 9.00 -4.00 10.55
CA ARG A 214 8.73 -4.65 11.84
C ARG A 214 7.32 -4.41 12.36
N PHE A 215 6.96 -3.15 12.55
CA PHE A 215 5.65 -2.77 13.08
C PHE A 215 4.51 -2.92 12.07
N GLN A 216 4.78 -2.73 10.77
CA GLN A 216 3.77 -2.95 9.73
C GLN A 216 3.38 -4.44 9.61
N ASN A 217 4.34 -5.36 9.78
CA ASN A 217 4.07 -6.79 9.81
C ASN A 217 3.19 -7.20 11.00
N TYR A 218 3.40 -6.61 12.18
CA TYR A 218 2.49 -6.79 13.31
C TYR A 218 1.09 -6.23 13.02
N MET A 219 0.99 -5.05 12.40
CA MET A 219 -0.31 -4.47 12.01
C MET A 219 -1.06 -5.37 11.02
N VAL A 220 -0.38 -5.90 10.01
CA VAL A 220 -0.96 -6.84 9.03
C VAL A 220 -1.47 -8.10 9.73
N ALA A 221 -0.69 -8.68 10.64
CA ALA A 221 -1.09 -9.87 11.40
C ALA A 221 -2.27 -9.61 12.34
N LEU A 222 -2.28 -8.48 13.05
CA LEU A 222 -3.38 -8.07 13.95
C LEU A 222 -4.71 -7.90 13.19
N VAL A 223 -4.66 -7.35 11.96
CA VAL A 223 -5.82 -7.20 11.10
C VAL A 223 -6.26 -8.55 10.50
N ASN A 224 -5.31 -9.36 10.01
CA ASN A 224 -5.62 -10.69 9.44
C ASN A 224 -6.26 -11.62 10.47
N LYS A 225 -5.77 -11.60 11.72
CA LYS A 225 -6.35 -12.35 12.84
C LYS A 225 -7.59 -11.72 13.46
N SER A 226 -8.10 -10.61 12.89
CA SER A 226 -9.29 -9.91 13.36
C SER A 226 -9.25 -9.51 14.84
N LEU A 227 -8.05 -9.24 15.38
CA LEU A 227 -7.85 -8.84 16.78
C LEU A 227 -8.25 -7.38 17.01
N LEU A 228 -8.10 -6.53 15.99
CA LEU A 228 -8.54 -5.14 16.04
C LEU A 228 -10.05 -5.02 15.73
N PRO A 229 -10.80 -4.21 16.50
CA PRO A 229 -12.23 -4.02 16.28
C PRO A 229 -12.46 -3.07 15.09
N LEU A 230 -12.48 -3.61 13.88
CA LEU A 230 -12.65 -2.83 12.64
C LEU A 230 -14.04 -2.98 12.02
N ARG A 231 -14.75 -4.07 12.32
CA ARG A 231 -16.07 -4.40 11.75
C ARG A 231 -17.17 -4.10 12.76
N PHE A 232 -18.16 -3.33 12.33
CA PHE A 232 -19.29 -2.91 13.16
C PHE A 232 -20.60 -3.17 12.42
N ARG A 233 -21.62 -3.65 13.13
CA ARG A 233 -22.97 -3.82 12.57
C ARG A 233 -23.83 -2.63 12.97
N LEU A 234 -24.10 -1.73 12.03
CA LEU A 234 -24.92 -0.55 12.26
C LEU A 234 -26.38 -0.82 11.82
N PRO A 235 -27.38 -0.36 12.61
CA PRO A 235 -28.78 -0.49 12.21
C PRO A 235 -29.03 0.29 10.91
N GLY A 236 -29.58 -0.37 9.89
CA GLY A 236 -29.90 0.21 8.58
C GLY A 236 -28.79 0.14 7.52
N LEU A 237 -27.50 0.17 7.91
CA LEU A 237 -26.37 0.12 6.96
C LEU A 237 -25.73 -1.27 6.85
N GLY A 238 -26.01 -2.18 7.79
CA GLY A 238 -25.42 -3.52 7.79
C GLY A 238 -24.01 -3.54 8.40
N GLU A 239 -23.13 -4.38 7.86
CA GLU A 239 -21.75 -4.50 8.31
C GLU A 239 -20.85 -3.45 7.64
N VAL A 240 -20.28 -2.56 8.46
CA VAL A 240 -19.41 -1.47 8.03
C VAL A 240 -18.03 -1.69 8.61
N VAL A 241 -17.00 -1.41 7.79
CA VAL A 241 -15.60 -1.43 8.22
C VAL A 241 -15.16 0.00 8.48
N PHE A 242 -14.71 0.29 9.69
CA PHE A 242 -14.19 1.61 10.05
C PHE A 242 -12.70 1.52 10.41
N PHE A 243 -11.84 1.95 9.48
CA PHE A 243 -10.41 2.00 9.70
C PHE A 243 -9.81 3.24 9.04
N THR A 244 -9.61 4.29 9.83
CA THR A 244 -9.10 5.59 9.40
C THR A 244 -7.62 5.78 9.76
N ARG A 245 -7.00 6.81 9.20
CA ARG A 245 -5.61 7.17 9.53
C ARG A 245 -5.44 7.50 11.01
N GLY A 246 -6.41 8.22 11.60
CA GLY A 246 -6.43 8.55 13.02
C GLY A 246 -6.51 7.33 13.93
N LEU A 247 -7.32 6.32 13.56
CA LEU A 247 -7.43 5.08 14.33
C LEU A 247 -6.16 4.23 14.20
N LYS A 248 -5.59 4.11 13.00
CA LYS A 248 -4.31 3.42 12.77
C LYS A 248 -3.19 4.05 13.61
N TYR A 249 -3.07 5.37 13.60
CA TYR A 249 -2.07 6.10 14.40
C TYR A 249 -2.22 5.80 15.90
N ASN A 250 -3.44 5.77 16.41
CA ASN A 250 -3.70 5.43 17.80
C ASN A 250 -3.31 3.98 18.14
N PHE A 251 -3.56 3.01 17.25
CA PHE A 251 -3.11 1.64 17.47
C PHE A 251 -1.57 1.54 17.50
N GLU A 252 -0.88 2.21 16.58
CA GLU A 252 0.60 2.23 16.56
C GLU A 252 1.16 2.93 17.82
N LEU A 253 0.54 4.03 18.26
CA LEU A 253 0.89 4.71 19.50
C LEU A 253 0.64 3.83 20.74
N ILE A 254 -0.46 3.09 20.79
CA ILE A 254 -0.77 2.22 21.93
C ILE A 254 0.24 1.07 22.01
N LEU A 255 0.51 0.40 20.89
CA LEU A 255 1.24 -0.87 20.85
C LEU A 255 2.75 -0.71 20.71
N PHE A 256 3.21 0.20 19.85
CA PHE A 256 4.61 0.27 19.44
C PHE A 256 5.35 1.49 20.01
N TRP A 257 4.72 2.67 20.04
CA TRP A 257 5.43 3.92 20.33
C TRP A 257 5.17 4.49 21.75
N GLY A 258 6.17 5.16 22.31
CA GLY A 258 6.08 5.87 23.59
C GLY A 258 6.50 5.03 24.82
N PRO A 259 6.70 5.67 25.97
CA PRO A 259 7.41 5.09 27.12
C PRO A 259 6.74 3.84 27.73
N GLY A 260 5.41 3.78 27.67
CA GLY A 260 4.64 2.64 28.16
C GLY A 260 4.24 1.62 27.08
N SER A 261 4.83 1.64 25.88
CA SER A 261 4.48 0.68 24.82
C SER A 261 4.97 -0.74 25.17
N LEU A 262 4.60 -1.72 24.34
CA LEU A 262 4.97 -3.13 24.55
C LEU A 262 6.47 -3.35 24.31
N PHE A 263 7.05 -2.55 23.41
CA PHE A 263 8.46 -2.60 23.05
C PHE A 263 9.29 -1.76 24.04
N LEU A 264 10.44 -2.28 24.46
CA LEU A 264 11.37 -1.56 25.32
C LEU A 264 12.15 -0.53 24.48
N ASN A 265 12.76 -1.06 23.42
CA ASN A 265 13.44 -0.33 22.37
C ASN A 265 12.74 -0.62 21.04
N GLU A 266 13.09 0.07 19.96
CA GLU A 266 12.42 -0.09 18.66
C GLU A 266 12.49 -1.53 18.08
N TRP A 267 13.40 -2.37 18.58
CA TRP A 267 13.63 -3.73 18.07
C TRP A 267 13.37 -4.88 19.06
N SER A 268 13.08 -4.60 20.33
CA SER A 268 12.96 -5.63 21.39
C SER A 268 11.71 -5.45 22.24
N LEU A 269 10.94 -6.52 22.40
CA LEU A 269 9.75 -6.60 23.23
C LEU A 269 10.16 -6.71 24.71
N LYS A 270 9.48 -6.00 25.61
CA LYS A 270 9.79 -6.10 27.05
C LYS A 270 9.66 -7.56 27.50
N ALA A 271 10.66 -8.05 28.25
CA ALA A 271 10.77 -9.45 28.66
C ALA A 271 9.55 -9.97 29.45
N GLU A 272 8.81 -9.08 30.11
CA GLU A 272 7.57 -9.41 30.82
C GLU A 272 6.49 -9.99 29.88
N TYR A 273 6.39 -9.51 28.63
CA TYR A 273 5.40 -10.00 27.66
C TYR A 273 5.76 -11.36 27.06
N LYS A 274 7.03 -11.78 27.13
CA LYS A 274 7.48 -13.11 26.71
C LYS A 274 7.10 -14.19 27.74
N ARG A 275 6.84 -13.82 29.01
CA ARG A 275 6.53 -14.76 30.10
C ARG A 275 5.02 -14.94 30.28
N GLY A 276 4.57 -16.19 30.48
CA GLY A 276 3.14 -16.51 30.63
C GLY A 276 2.50 -16.15 31.98
N GLY A 277 3.31 -16.01 33.04
CA GLY A 277 2.80 -15.93 34.43
C GLY A 277 1.97 -14.68 34.76
N GLN A 278 2.26 -13.53 34.14
CA GLN A 278 1.65 -12.23 34.49
C GLN A 278 0.66 -11.71 33.43
N ARG A 279 0.11 -12.59 32.58
CA ARG A 279 -0.72 -12.16 31.43
C ARG A 279 -1.92 -11.29 31.80
N LEU A 280 -2.60 -11.56 32.92
CA LEU A 280 -3.78 -10.81 33.36
C LEU A 280 -3.40 -9.40 33.84
N GLU A 281 -2.29 -9.28 34.56
CA GLU A 281 -1.78 -8.00 35.03
C GLU A 281 -1.32 -7.13 33.84
N LEU A 282 -0.58 -7.71 32.90
CA LEU A 282 -0.16 -7.03 31.66
C LEU A 282 -1.36 -6.59 30.82
N ALA A 283 -2.39 -7.44 30.71
CA ALA A 283 -3.64 -7.08 30.03
C ALA A 283 -4.37 -5.92 30.72
N GLN A 284 -4.38 -5.86 32.06
CA GLN A 284 -4.93 -4.74 32.81
C GLN A 284 -4.13 -3.45 32.61
N ARG A 285 -2.79 -3.51 32.61
CA ARG A 285 -1.93 -2.35 32.31
C ARG A 285 -2.20 -1.81 30.90
N LEU A 286 -2.28 -2.69 29.89
CA LEU A 286 -2.62 -2.30 28.53
C LEU A 286 -4.04 -1.71 28.44
N SER A 287 -5.01 -2.32 29.13
CA SER A 287 -6.39 -1.84 29.20
C SER A 287 -6.49 -0.42 29.78
N ASN A 288 -5.74 -0.12 30.85
CA ASN A 288 -5.69 1.21 31.46
C ASN A 288 -4.98 2.22 30.55
N ARG A 289 -3.90 1.81 29.86
CA ARG A 289 -3.23 2.66 28.85
C ARG A 289 -4.17 3.03 27.71
N ILE A 290 -4.91 2.06 27.18
CA ILE A 290 -5.93 2.29 26.13
C ILE A 290 -6.99 3.28 26.62
N LEU A 291 -7.45 3.16 27.86
CA LEU A 291 -8.42 4.08 28.45
C LEU A 291 -7.90 5.52 28.50
N TRP A 292 -6.69 5.74 29.02
CA TRP A 292 -6.11 7.09 29.10
C TRP A 292 -5.86 7.72 27.73
N ILE A 293 -5.38 6.94 26.76
CA ILE A 293 -5.22 7.41 25.38
C ILE A 293 -6.59 7.72 24.75
N GLY A 294 -7.61 6.89 25.02
CA GLY A 294 -8.99 7.15 24.60
C GLY A 294 -9.55 8.46 25.17
N ILE A 295 -9.35 8.72 26.47
CA ILE A 295 -9.75 9.96 27.14
C ILE A 295 -9.01 11.17 26.56
N ALA A 296 -7.70 11.04 26.31
CA ALA A 296 -6.93 12.10 25.67
C ALA A 296 -7.43 12.43 24.26
N ASN A 297 -7.77 11.41 23.44
CA ASN A 297 -8.38 11.62 22.13
C ASN A 297 -9.77 12.28 22.24
N PHE A 298 -10.56 11.91 23.24
CA PHE A 298 -11.86 12.53 23.49
C PHE A 298 -11.72 14.02 23.86
N LEU A 299 -10.73 14.37 24.70
CA LEU A 299 -10.45 15.76 25.07
C LEU A 299 -9.94 16.59 23.88
N LEU A 300 -9.11 16.00 23.01
CA LEU A 300 -8.57 16.65 21.81
C LEU A 300 -9.54 16.63 20.61
N CYS A 301 -10.64 15.89 20.70
CA CYS A 301 -11.66 15.76 19.64
C CYS A 301 -12.08 17.09 19.01
N PRO A 302 -12.49 18.15 19.75
CA PRO A 302 -12.94 19.40 19.14
C PRO A 302 -11.84 20.06 18.29
N LEU A 303 -10.59 20.02 18.74
CA LEU A 303 -9.46 20.63 18.02
C LEU A 303 -9.14 19.86 16.74
N ILE A 304 -9.09 18.53 16.82
CA ILE A 304 -8.80 17.68 15.67
C ILE A 304 -9.95 17.79 14.65
N LEU A 305 -11.21 17.87 15.11
CA LEU A 305 -12.37 18.03 14.25
C LEU A 305 -12.35 19.37 13.49
N ILE A 306 -12.03 20.49 14.17
CA ILE A 306 -11.86 21.79 13.51
C ILE A 306 -10.78 21.70 12.42
N TRP A 307 -9.63 21.11 12.73
CA TRP A 307 -8.56 20.92 11.75
C TRP A 307 -9.03 20.08 10.54
N GLN A 308 -9.71 18.96 10.78
CA GLN A 308 -10.21 18.09 9.70
C GLN A 308 -11.24 18.79 8.81
N ILE A 309 -12.17 19.55 9.39
CA ILE A 309 -13.16 20.34 8.64
C ILE A 309 -12.45 21.37 7.75
N LEU A 310 -11.53 22.15 8.33
CA LEU A 310 -10.80 23.19 7.59
C LEU A 310 -9.94 22.58 6.48
N TYR A 311 -9.17 21.53 6.79
CA TYR A 311 -8.33 20.85 5.82
C TYR A 311 -9.15 20.24 4.68
N ALA A 312 -10.28 19.58 4.98
CA ALA A 312 -11.16 19.02 3.98
C ALA A 312 -11.79 20.12 3.10
N PHE A 313 -12.21 21.24 3.70
CA PHE A 313 -12.74 22.39 2.96
C PHE A 313 -11.70 22.96 1.99
N PHE A 314 -10.49 23.29 2.45
CA PHE A 314 -9.45 23.87 1.61
C PHE A 314 -8.91 22.91 0.54
N SER A 315 -8.97 21.59 0.77
CA SER A 315 -8.44 20.59 -0.17
C SER A 315 -9.48 20.13 -1.21
N TYR A 316 -10.76 20.05 -0.85
CA TYR A 316 -11.78 19.40 -1.68
C TYR A 316 -12.89 20.33 -2.19
N ALA A 317 -13.07 21.53 -1.62
CA ALA A 317 -14.15 22.43 -2.07
C ALA A 317 -13.95 22.90 -3.52
N GLU A 318 -12.71 23.12 -3.95
CA GLU A 318 -12.40 23.48 -5.34
C GLU A 318 -12.72 22.31 -6.30
N VAL A 319 -12.34 21.09 -5.91
CA VAL A 319 -12.61 19.87 -6.69
C VAL A 319 -14.11 19.65 -6.85
N LEU A 320 -14.90 19.89 -5.79
CA LEU A 320 -16.37 19.77 -5.85
C LEU A 320 -16.98 20.72 -6.90
N LYS A 321 -16.44 21.94 -7.02
CA LYS A 321 -16.90 22.93 -8.01
C LYS A 321 -16.44 22.59 -9.42
N ARG A 322 -15.19 22.12 -9.57
CA ARG A 322 -14.55 21.90 -10.88
C ARG A 322 -14.95 20.58 -11.51
N GLU A 323 -14.84 19.49 -10.75
CA GLU A 323 -15.06 18.11 -11.20
C GLU A 323 -15.76 17.29 -10.10
N PRO A 324 -17.09 17.46 -9.91
CA PRO A 324 -17.83 16.74 -8.86
C PRO A 324 -17.75 15.21 -9.02
N GLY A 325 -17.59 14.72 -10.25
CA GLY A 325 -17.36 13.29 -10.54
C GLY A 325 -16.09 12.72 -9.92
N ALA A 326 -15.09 13.55 -9.59
CA ALA A 326 -13.86 13.10 -8.94
C ALA A 326 -14.10 12.53 -7.53
N LEU A 327 -15.13 12.99 -6.81
CA LEU A 327 -15.53 12.45 -5.51
C LEU A 327 -16.31 11.12 -5.63
N GLY A 328 -16.97 10.91 -6.77
CA GLY A 328 -17.61 9.66 -7.15
C GLY A 328 -16.62 8.58 -7.62
N ALA A 329 -15.36 8.96 -7.89
CA ALA A 329 -14.30 7.99 -8.11
C ALA A 329 -14.03 7.19 -6.83
N ARG A 330 -13.51 5.98 -7.01
CA ARG A 330 -13.19 5.07 -5.91
C ARG A 330 -11.70 5.10 -5.59
N CYS A 331 -11.34 4.63 -4.40
CA CYS A 331 -9.97 4.44 -3.97
C CYS A 331 -9.88 3.17 -3.11
N TRP A 332 -8.67 2.59 -3.06
CA TRP A 332 -8.39 1.50 -2.12
C TRP A 332 -8.48 2.03 -0.69
N SER A 333 -9.35 1.44 0.12
CA SER A 333 -9.56 1.83 1.51
C SER A 333 -8.31 1.52 2.34
N LEU A 334 -8.13 2.21 3.47
CA LEU A 334 -7.00 1.93 4.37
C LEU A 334 -7.07 0.50 4.91
N TYR A 335 -8.28 -0.02 5.14
CA TYR A 335 -8.51 -1.42 5.47
C TYR A 335 -8.05 -2.34 4.34
N GLY A 336 -8.47 -2.06 3.10
CA GLY A 336 -8.05 -2.82 1.93
C GLY A 336 -6.54 -2.85 1.74
N ARG A 337 -5.86 -1.73 1.98
CA ARG A 337 -4.37 -1.68 1.95
C ARG A 337 -3.73 -2.61 2.97
N CYS A 338 -4.29 -2.75 4.18
CA CYS A 338 -3.75 -3.66 5.19
C CYS A 338 -4.15 -5.12 4.93
N TYR A 339 -5.38 -5.34 4.49
CA TYR A 339 -5.91 -6.65 4.16
C TYR A 339 -5.19 -7.29 2.96
N LEU A 340 -4.95 -6.54 1.88
CA LEU A 340 -4.32 -7.03 0.65
C LEU A 340 -2.78 -7.07 0.69
N ARG A 341 -2.18 -6.56 1.77
CA ARG A 341 -0.73 -6.53 1.96
C ARG A 341 -0.19 -7.89 2.40
N HIS A 342 0.89 -8.33 1.75
CA HIS A 342 1.68 -9.49 2.15
C HIS A 342 2.57 -9.16 3.35
N PHE A 343 3.07 -10.18 4.03
CA PHE A 343 4.17 -10.01 4.96
C PHE A 343 5.46 -9.63 4.22
N ASN A 344 6.28 -8.78 4.82
CA ASN A 344 7.51 -8.22 4.23
C ASN A 344 7.33 -7.63 2.83
N GLU A 345 6.21 -6.93 2.59
CA GLU A 345 5.98 -6.16 1.38
C GLU A 345 6.18 -4.67 1.64
N LEU A 346 7.04 -4.02 0.85
CA LEU A 346 7.29 -2.58 0.97
C LEU A 346 6.13 -1.77 0.39
N GLU A 347 6.04 -0.50 0.80
CA GLU A 347 4.88 0.34 0.45
C GLU A 347 4.73 0.56 -1.07
N HIS A 348 5.84 0.70 -1.78
CA HIS A 348 5.83 0.93 -3.23
C HIS A 348 5.48 -0.34 -4.02
N GLU A 349 5.83 -1.52 -3.51
CA GLU A 349 5.45 -2.83 -4.08
C GLU A 349 3.93 -3.01 -4.00
N LEU A 350 3.36 -2.78 -2.81
CA LEU A 350 1.91 -2.80 -2.61
C LEU A 350 1.22 -1.78 -3.51
N GLN A 351 1.73 -0.54 -3.56
CA GLN A 351 1.13 0.51 -4.38
C GLN A 351 1.15 0.15 -5.87
N SER A 352 2.25 -0.46 -6.36
CA SER A 352 2.36 -0.93 -7.75
C SER A 352 1.26 -1.94 -8.09
N ARG A 353 1.05 -2.95 -7.24
CA ARG A 353 -0.03 -3.94 -7.41
C ARG A 353 -1.42 -3.32 -7.37
N LEU A 354 -1.68 -2.46 -6.39
CA LEU A 354 -2.97 -1.77 -6.26
C LEU A 354 -3.26 -0.84 -7.45
N ASN A 355 -2.23 -0.21 -8.02
CA ASN A 355 -2.37 0.63 -9.22
C ASN A 355 -2.72 -0.21 -10.46
N ARG A 356 -2.04 -1.36 -10.66
CA ARG A 356 -2.34 -2.30 -11.76
C ARG A 356 -3.77 -2.85 -11.66
N GLY A 357 -4.23 -3.17 -10.44
CA GLY A 357 -5.59 -3.63 -10.16
C GLY A 357 -6.68 -2.54 -10.19
N TYR A 358 -6.33 -1.25 -10.23
CA TYR A 358 -7.30 -0.15 -10.08
C TYR A 358 -8.29 -0.05 -11.25
N LYS A 359 -7.81 -0.09 -12.50
CA LYS A 359 -8.68 0.02 -13.68
C LYS A 359 -9.67 -1.15 -13.76
N PRO A 360 -9.25 -2.43 -13.62
CA PRO A 360 -10.17 -3.57 -13.54
C PRO A 360 -11.19 -3.46 -12.39
N ALA A 361 -10.74 -3.05 -11.18
CA ALA A 361 -11.61 -2.85 -10.02
C ALA A 361 -12.68 -1.79 -10.24
N SER A 362 -12.30 -0.68 -10.89
CA SER A 362 -13.24 0.38 -11.29
C SER A 362 -14.27 -0.13 -12.30
N LYS A 363 -13.83 -0.84 -13.35
CA LYS A 363 -14.75 -1.47 -14.33
C LYS A 363 -15.72 -2.43 -13.65
N TYR A 364 -15.24 -3.29 -12.74
CA TYR A 364 -16.08 -4.23 -11.98
C TYR A 364 -17.15 -3.50 -11.15
N MET A 365 -16.77 -2.47 -10.39
CA MET A 365 -17.75 -1.71 -9.60
C MET A 365 -18.75 -0.93 -10.46
N ASN A 366 -18.34 -0.45 -11.62
CA ASN A 366 -19.24 0.24 -12.55
C ASN A 366 -20.24 -0.71 -13.24
N CYS A 367 -20.02 -2.03 -13.21
CA CYS A 367 -21.04 -3.00 -13.65
C CYS A 367 -22.26 -3.05 -12.72
N PHE A 368 -22.11 -2.64 -11.45
CA PHE A 368 -23.16 -2.70 -10.44
C PHE A 368 -23.77 -1.33 -10.18
N LEU A 369 -24.72 -0.96 -11.03
CA LEU A 369 -25.42 0.32 -10.94
C LEU A 369 -26.75 0.14 -10.22
N SER A 370 -27.12 1.09 -9.37
CA SER A 370 -28.42 1.11 -8.73
C SER A 370 -29.48 1.69 -9.69
N PRO A 371 -30.48 0.90 -10.14
CA PRO A 371 -31.45 1.37 -11.13
C PRO A 371 -32.23 2.61 -10.66
N LEU A 372 -32.54 2.68 -9.37
CA LEU A 372 -33.22 3.83 -8.75
C LEU A 372 -32.38 5.11 -8.86
N LEU A 373 -31.08 5.04 -8.56
CA LEU A 373 -30.19 6.21 -8.63
C LEU A 373 -30.04 6.68 -10.07
N THR A 374 -29.91 5.76 -11.03
CA THR A 374 -29.86 6.11 -12.46
C THR A 374 -31.15 6.78 -12.93
N LEU A 375 -32.32 6.33 -12.48
CA LEU A 375 -33.60 6.95 -12.80
C LEU A 375 -33.68 8.38 -12.25
N LEU A 376 -33.33 8.56 -10.97
CA LEU A 376 -33.31 9.87 -10.30
C LEU A 376 -32.32 10.83 -10.99
N ALA A 377 -31.13 10.34 -11.31
CA ALA A 377 -30.10 11.12 -11.99
C ALA A 377 -30.52 11.57 -13.39
N LYS A 378 -31.14 10.68 -14.19
CA LYS A 378 -31.65 11.03 -15.53
C LYS A 378 -32.73 12.11 -15.46
N ASN A 379 -33.71 11.94 -14.59
CA ASN A 379 -34.80 12.90 -14.44
C ASN A 379 -34.32 14.22 -13.84
N GLY A 380 -33.46 14.18 -12.82
CA GLY A 380 -32.85 15.36 -12.21
C GLY A 380 -32.02 16.17 -13.21
N ALA A 381 -31.20 15.49 -14.02
CA ALA A 381 -30.43 16.13 -15.09
C ALA A 381 -31.34 16.77 -16.15
N PHE A 382 -32.46 16.15 -16.49
CA PHE A 382 -33.43 16.69 -17.45
C PHE A 382 -34.07 17.98 -16.92
N PHE A 383 -34.67 17.96 -15.73
CA PHE A 383 -35.34 19.14 -15.16
C PHE A 383 -34.37 20.30 -14.93
N ALA A 384 -33.21 20.04 -14.29
CA ALA A 384 -32.21 21.07 -14.05
C ALA A 384 -31.62 21.60 -15.36
N GLY A 385 -31.36 20.72 -16.32
CA GLY A 385 -30.84 21.08 -17.64
C GLY A 385 -31.81 21.90 -18.48
N SER A 386 -33.12 21.62 -18.42
CA SER A 386 -34.15 22.40 -19.12
C SER A 386 -34.24 23.83 -18.58
N ILE A 387 -34.27 24.01 -17.26
CA ILE A 387 -34.28 25.35 -16.64
C ILE A 387 -32.99 26.10 -16.98
N LEU A 388 -31.84 25.42 -16.87
CA LEU A 388 -30.53 25.99 -17.20
C LEU A 388 -30.44 26.42 -18.66
N ALA A 389 -30.94 25.61 -19.60
CA ALA A 389 -30.93 25.95 -21.02
C ALA A 389 -31.76 27.21 -21.34
N VAL A 390 -32.93 27.36 -20.70
CA VAL A 390 -33.76 28.57 -20.84
C VAL A 390 -33.03 29.79 -20.28
N LEU A 391 -32.44 29.68 -19.09
CA LEU A 391 -31.68 30.79 -18.49
C LEU A 391 -30.48 31.18 -19.35
N ILE A 392 -29.72 30.21 -19.86
CA ILE A 392 -28.59 30.46 -20.78
C ILE A 392 -29.08 31.16 -22.06
N ALA A 393 -30.20 30.70 -22.65
CA ALA A 393 -30.75 31.32 -23.86
C ALA A 393 -31.18 32.77 -23.61
N LEU A 394 -31.81 33.06 -22.46
CA LEU A 394 -32.18 34.41 -22.06
C LEU A 394 -30.95 35.30 -21.83
N THR A 395 -29.90 34.78 -21.18
CA THR A 395 -28.62 35.49 -21.00
C THR A 395 -27.91 35.79 -22.32
N ILE A 396 -28.01 34.90 -23.31
CA ILE A 396 -27.43 35.13 -24.65
C ILE A 396 -28.26 36.17 -25.42
N TYR A 397 -29.58 36.17 -25.23
CA TYR A 397 -30.47 37.14 -25.87
C TYR A 397 -30.29 38.54 -25.29
N ASP A 398 -30.18 38.64 -23.96
CA ASP A 398 -29.99 39.88 -23.23
C ASP A 398 -29.07 39.64 -22.01
N GLU A 399 -27.91 40.32 -22.01
CA GLU A 399 -26.91 40.17 -20.95
C GLU A 399 -27.41 40.75 -19.61
N ASP A 400 -28.37 41.67 -19.62
CA ASP A 400 -28.93 42.30 -18.42
C ASP A 400 -29.65 41.30 -17.51
N VAL A 401 -30.03 40.13 -18.05
CA VAL A 401 -30.58 39.00 -17.28
C VAL A 401 -29.61 38.51 -16.21
N LEU A 402 -28.29 38.64 -16.40
CA LEU A 402 -27.29 38.26 -15.38
C LEU A 402 -27.28 39.19 -14.16
N ALA A 403 -27.73 40.43 -14.32
CA ALA A 403 -27.81 41.41 -13.23
C ALA A 403 -29.06 41.20 -12.34
N VAL A 404 -30.03 40.41 -12.79
CA VAL A 404 -31.23 40.07 -12.02
C VAL A 404 -30.85 39.22 -10.81
N GLU A 405 -31.50 39.51 -9.68
CA GLU A 405 -31.25 38.85 -8.42
C GLU A 405 -31.32 37.31 -8.56
N HIS A 406 -30.33 36.64 -7.98
CA HIS A 406 -30.18 35.18 -7.96
C HIS A 406 -30.02 34.46 -9.32
N VAL A 407 -30.03 35.13 -10.48
CA VAL A 407 -29.87 34.42 -11.77
C VAL A 407 -28.50 33.75 -11.85
N LEU A 408 -27.43 34.46 -11.51
CA LEU A 408 -26.07 33.90 -11.52
C LEU A 408 -25.90 32.74 -10.53
N THR A 409 -26.45 32.86 -9.32
CA THR A 409 -26.42 31.78 -8.31
C THR A 409 -27.26 30.58 -8.74
N THR A 410 -28.37 30.81 -9.43
CA THR A 410 -29.25 29.75 -9.96
C THR A 410 -28.57 29.01 -11.11
N VAL A 411 -27.98 29.74 -12.07
CA VAL A 411 -27.21 29.16 -13.19
C VAL A 411 -26.06 28.30 -12.66
N THR A 412 -25.31 28.79 -11.68
CA THR A 412 -24.19 28.04 -11.07
C THR A 412 -24.67 26.79 -10.32
N LEU A 413 -25.71 26.89 -9.49
CA LEU A 413 -26.26 25.75 -8.75
C LEU A 413 -26.88 24.69 -9.68
N LEU A 414 -27.62 25.12 -10.71
CA LEU A 414 -28.16 24.22 -11.74
C LEU A 414 -27.04 23.55 -12.53
N GLY A 415 -25.97 24.27 -12.89
CA GLY A 415 -24.78 23.71 -13.54
C GLY A 415 -24.11 22.62 -12.70
N VAL A 416 -23.92 22.87 -11.40
CA VAL A 416 -23.41 21.85 -10.46
C VAL A 416 -24.38 20.67 -10.36
N THR A 417 -25.68 20.92 -10.27
CA THR A 417 -26.70 19.86 -10.18
C THR A 417 -26.69 18.98 -11.43
N VAL A 418 -26.62 19.56 -12.63
CA VAL A 418 -26.56 18.81 -13.90
C VAL A 418 -25.28 17.98 -13.99
N THR A 419 -24.13 18.55 -13.65
CA THR A 419 -22.84 17.82 -13.69
C THR A 419 -22.79 16.67 -12.69
N VAL A 420 -23.32 16.86 -11.47
CA VAL A 420 -23.48 15.79 -10.48
C VAL A 420 -24.43 14.71 -10.98
N CYS A 421 -25.61 15.06 -11.50
CA CYS A 421 -26.56 14.08 -12.03
C CYS A 421 -25.95 13.27 -13.18
N ARG A 422 -25.23 13.94 -14.10
CA ARG A 422 -24.55 13.28 -15.22
C ARG A 422 -23.48 12.29 -14.76
N SER A 423 -22.82 12.55 -13.63
CA SER A 423 -21.80 11.63 -13.07
C SER A 423 -22.37 10.29 -12.58
N PHE A 424 -23.67 10.24 -12.25
CA PHE A 424 -24.38 9.02 -11.84
C PHE A 424 -25.04 8.26 -13.00
N ILE A 425 -25.00 8.80 -14.21
CA ILE A 425 -25.56 8.14 -15.39
C ILE A 425 -24.45 7.28 -16.01
N PRO A 426 -24.61 5.94 -16.03
CA PRO A 426 -23.63 5.05 -16.63
C PRO A 426 -23.59 5.18 -18.15
N ASP A 427 -22.47 4.78 -18.74
CA ASP A 427 -22.34 4.66 -20.18
C ASP A 427 -23.26 3.55 -20.72
N GLN A 428 -23.93 3.83 -21.84
CA GLN A 428 -24.93 2.95 -22.45
C GLN A 428 -24.29 1.70 -23.08
N HIS A 429 -23.01 1.76 -23.44
CA HIS A 429 -22.30 0.68 -24.14
C HIS A 429 -21.37 -0.15 -23.24
N MET A 430 -21.62 -0.15 -21.92
CA MET A 430 -20.83 -0.93 -20.97
C MET A 430 -21.10 -2.44 -21.08
N VAL A 431 -20.04 -3.23 -21.25
CA VAL A 431 -20.10 -4.70 -21.27
C VAL A 431 -20.19 -5.25 -19.85
N PHE A 432 -21.16 -6.12 -19.59
CA PHE A 432 -21.34 -6.77 -18.28
C PHE A 432 -20.58 -8.11 -18.21
N CYS A 433 -19.38 -8.10 -17.63
CA CYS A 433 -18.53 -9.29 -17.47
C CYS A 433 -17.86 -9.39 -16.07
N PRO A 434 -18.65 -9.46 -14.97
CA PRO A 434 -18.12 -9.39 -13.60
C PRO A 434 -17.16 -10.54 -13.24
N GLU A 435 -17.41 -11.76 -13.72
CA GLU A 435 -16.56 -12.93 -13.41
C GLU A 435 -15.14 -12.80 -14.01
N GLN A 436 -15.05 -12.30 -15.25
CA GLN A 436 -13.76 -12.09 -15.92
C GLN A 436 -13.00 -10.94 -15.25
N LEU A 437 -13.70 -9.84 -14.95
CA LEU A 437 -13.10 -8.69 -14.26
C LEU A 437 -12.58 -9.08 -12.87
N LEU A 438 -13.35 -9.86 -12.10
CA LEU A 438 -12.92 -10.31 -10.77
C LEU A 438 -11.70 -11.23 -10.83
N ARG A 439 -11.60 -12.10 -11.85
CA ARG A 439 -10.39 -12.90 -12.08
C ARG A 439 -9.17 -12.05 -12.42
N VAL A 440 -9.31 -11.01 -13.25
CA VAL A 440 -8.22 -10.07 -13.55
C VAL A 440 -7.82 -9.25 -12.32
N ILE A 441 -8.79 -8.83 -11.51
CA ILE A 441 -8.54 -8.15 -10.24
C ILE A 441 -7.72 -9.07 -9.33
N LEU A 442 -8.17 -10.32 -9.15
CA LEU A 442 -7.50 -11.34 -8.33
C LEU A 442 -6.04 -11.57 -8.76
N ALA A 443 -5.78 -11.59 -10.06
CA ALA A 443 -4.44 -11.72 -10.61
C ALA A 443 -3.48 -10.61 -10.08
N HIS A 444 -3.99 -9.40 -9.83
CA HIS A 444 -3.18 -8.28 -9.32
C HIS A 444 -3.21 -8.14 -7.79
N ILE A 445 -4.35 -8.39 -7.14
CA ILE A 445 -4.51 -8.19 -5.69
C ILE A 445 -4.17 -9.44 -4.86
N HIS A 446 -4.09 -10.61 -5.48
CA HIS A 446 -3.75 -11.93 -4.92
C HIS A 446 -4.67 -12.49 -3.83
N TYR A 447 -5.35 -11.65 -3.07
CA TYR A 447 -6.23 -12.03 -1.98
C TYR A 447 -7.69 -11.76 -2.33
N MET A 448 -8.53 -12.75 -2.09
CA MET A 448 -9.98 -12.71 -2.28
C MET A 448 -10.63 -13.78 -1.40
N PRO A 449 -11.75 -13.48 -0.72
CA PRO A 449 -12.52 -14.48 -0.01
C PRO A 449 -13.04 -15.61 -0.92
N ASP A 450 -13.03 -16.84 -0.43
CA ASP A 450 -13.35 -18.04 -1.23
C ASP A 450 -14.76 -18.02 -1.83
N HIS A 451 -15.74 -17.46 -1.12
CA HIS A 451 -17.15 -17.46 -1.55
C HIS A 451 -17.43 -16.49 -2.72
N TRP A 452 -16.49 -15.62 -3.05
CA TRP A 452 -16.62 -14.71 -4.19
C TRP A 452 -16.48 -15.45 -5.52
N GLN A 453 -15.72 -16.55 -5.55
CA GLN A 453 -15.46 -17.30 -6.78
C GLN A 453 -16.74 -18.02 -7.25
N GLY A 454 -17.18 -17.73 -8.47
CA GLY A 454 -18.43 -18.26 -9.05
C GLY A 454 -19.69 -17.49 -8.64
N ASN A 455 -19.57 -16.49 -7.75
CA ASN A 455 -20.66 -15.63 -7.31
C ASN A 455 -20.31 -14.14 -7.51
N ALA A 456 -19.53 -13.78 -8.53
CA ALA A 456 -19.02 -12.43 -8.71
C ALA A 456 -20.12 -11.41 -9.02
N HIS A 457 -21.27 -11.85 -9.53
CA HIS A 457 -22.42 -11.02 -9.89
C HIS A 457 -23.38 -10.72 -8.72
N ARG A 458 -23.16 -11.30 -7.53
CA ARG A 458 -24.05 -11.11 -6.37
C ARG A 458 -23.80 -9.78 -5.67
N SER A 459 -24.85 -9.20 -5.07
CA SER A 459 -24.74 -7.98 -4.28
C SER A 459 -23.84 -8.15 -3.05
N GLN A 460 -23.84 -9.34 -2.43
CA GLN A 460 -22.96 -9.65 -1.30
C GLN A 460 -21.49 -9.44 -1.67
N THR A 461 -21.04 -10.02 -2.78
CA THR A 461 -19.66 -9.89 -3.29
C THR A 461 -19.32 -8.42 -3.57
N ARG A 462 -20.25 -7.68 -4.19
CA ARG A 462 -20.11 -6.24 -4.44
C ARG A 462 -19.93 -5.45 -3.13
N ASP A 463 -20.73 -5.73 -2.11
CA ASP A 463 -20.74 -4.98 -0.85
C ASP A 463 -19.46 -5.24 -0.04
N GLU A 464 -19.00 -6.49 0.02
CA GLU A 464 -17.73 -6.84 0.64
C GLU A 464 -16.54 -6.27 -0.14
N PHE A 465 -16.56 -6.31 -1.48
CA PHE A 465 -15.52 -5.67 -2.30
C PHE A 465 -15.54 -4.14 -2.13
N ALA A 466 -16.70 -3.52 -1.85
CA ALA A 466 -16.81 -2.08 -1.60
C ALA A 466 -16.12 -1.66 -0.29
N GLN A 467 -15.97 -2.56 0.67
CA GLN A 467 -15.16 -2.32 1.88
C GLN A 467 -13.66 -2.22 1.57
N LEU A 468 -13.18 -2.92 0.53
CA LEU A 468 -11.79 -2.83 0.06
C LEU A 468 -11.58 -1.65 -0.91
N PHE A 469 -12.59 -1.36 -1.73
CA PHE A 469 -12.54 -0.36 -2.80
C PHE A 469 -13.71 0.64 -2.69
N GLN A 470 -13.54 1.61 -1.79
CA GLN A 470 -14.58 2.55 -1.37
C GLN A 470 -14.62 3.82 -2.20
N TYR A 471 -15.73 4.56 -2.12
CA TYR A 471 -15.83 5.88 -2.73
C TYR A 471 -14.92 6.90 -2.02
N LYS A 472 -14.33 7.83 -2.77
CA LYS A 472 -13.53 8.92 -2.19
C LYS A 472 -14.37 9.80 -1.26
N ALA A 473 -15.64 10.06 -1.60
CA ALA A 473 -16.55 10.77 -0.71
C ALA A 473 -16.75 10.06 0.65
N VAL A 474 -16.88 8.73 0.64
CA VAL A 474 -17.00 7.92 1.87
C VAL A 474 -15.69 7.97 2.67
N PHE A 475 -14.54 7.86 2.00
CA PHE A 475 -13.22 8.03 2.64
C PHE A 475 -13.09 9.38 3.35
N ILE A 476 -13.49 10.49 2.71
CA ILE A 476 -13.45 11.83 3.31
C ILE A 476 -14.41 11.93 4.51
N LEU A 477 -15.62 11.37 4.38
CA LEU A 477 -16.60 11.34 5.47
C LEU A 477 -16.11 10.54 6.68
N GLU A 478 -15.50 9.38 6.44
CA GLU A 478 -14.89 8.55 7.50
C GLU A 478 -13.75 9.29 8.21
N GLU A 479 -12.86 9.97 7.48
CA GLU A 479 -11.79 10.78 8.06
C GLU A 479 -12.34 11.98 8.85
N LEU A 480 -13.44 12.59 8.40
CA LEU A 480 -14.11 13.68 9.12
C LEU A 480 -14.79 13.20 10.41
N LEU A 481 -15.38 12.00 10.40
CA LEU A 481 -15.98 11.36 11.59
C LEU A 481 -14.93 10.74 12.52
N SER A 482 -13.70 10.53 12.04
CA SER A 482 -12.60 9.90 12.77
C SER A 482 -12.37 10.48 14.17
N PRO A 483 -12.28 11.81 14.38
CA PRO A 483 -12.01 12.37 15.70
C PRO A 483 -13.09 12.04 16.75
N ILE A 484 -14.34 11.88 16.30
CA ILE A 484 -15.50 11.58 17.15
C ILE A 484 -15.58 10.09 17.45
N VAL A 485 -15.41 9.25 16.43
CA VAL A 485 -15.62 7.80 16.54
C VAL A 485 -14.41 7.08 17.14
N THR A 486 -13.18 7.55 16.89
CA THR A 486 -11.94 6.94 17.40
C THR A 486 -11.92 6.74 18.93
N PRO A 487 -12.17 7.77 19.77
CA PRO A 487 -12.16 7.57 21.22
C PRO A 487 -13.21 6.55 21.69
N LEU A 488 -14.37 6.48 21.03
CA LEU A 488 -15.42 5.50 21.35
C LEU A 488 -14.94 4.07 21.03
N ILE A 489 -14.32 3.86 19.87
CA ILE A 489 -13.77 2.54 19.50
C ILE A 489 -12.65 2.12 20.47
N LEU A 490 -11.76 3.05 20.85
CA LEU A 490 -10.67 2.75 21.78
C LEU A 490 -11.19 2.34 23.16
N ILE A 491 -12.12 3.12 23.72
CA ILE A 491 -12.61 2.92 25.10
C ILE A 491 -13.51 1.69 25.20
N PHE A 492 -14.45 1.51 24.26
CA PHE A 492 -15.49 0.49 24.37
C PHE A 492 -15.18 -0.81 23.61
N CYS A 493 -14.47 -0.74 22.49
CA CYS A 493 -14.29 -1.89 21.60
C CYS A 493 -12.88 -2.52 21.69
N LEU A 494 -11.83 -1.70 21.79
CA LEU A 494 -10.45 -2.20 21.87
C LEU A 494 -10.09 -2.69 23.28
N ARG A 495 -10.52 -1.96 24.31
CA ARG A 495 -10.19 -2.25 25.71
C ARG A 495 -10.54 -3.69 26.16
N PRO A 496 -11.71 -4.27 25.81
CA PRO A 496 -12.03 -5.66 26.16
C PRO A 496 -11.10 -6.70 25.51
N ARG A 497 -10.48 -6.37 24.38
CA ARG A 497 -9.58 -7.26 23.62
C ARG A 497 -8.12 -7.19 24.07
N ALA A 498 -7.81 -6.42 25.12
CA ALA A 498 -6.43 -6.27 25.61
C ALA A 498 -5.77 -7.61 25.94
N LEU A 499 -6.50 -8.57 26.51
CA LEU A 499 -5.97 -9.90 26.84
C LEU A 499 -5.55 -10.68 25.60
N GLU A 500 -6.39 -10.69 24.57
CA GLU A 500 -6.11 -11.38 23.30
C GLU A 500 -4.90 -10.75 22.58
N ILE A 501 -4.76 -9.41 22.66
CA ILE A 501 -3.60 -8.69 22.13
C ILE A 501 -2.31 -9.10 22.86
N ILE A 502 -2.33 -9.18 24.19
CA ILE A 502 -1.15 -9.62 24.97
C ILE A 502 -0.80 -11.08 24.64
N ASP A 503 -1.80 -11.97 24.57
CA ASP A 503 -1.57 -13.36 24.18
C ASP A 503 -1.04 -13.48 22.74
N PHE A 504 -1.43 -12.58 21.83
CA PHE A 504 -0.90 -12.50 20.48
C PHE A 504 0.60 -12.13 20.47
N PHE A 505 1.01 -11.04 21.14
CA PHE A 505 2.43 -10.65 21.19
C PHE A 505 3.30 -11.67 21.92
N ARG A 506 2.75 -12.42 22.88
CA ARG A 506 3.49 -13.51 23.52
C ARG A 506 3.72 -14.67 22.56
N ASN A 507 2.67 -15.12 21.86
CA ASN A 507 2.70 -16.35 21.08
C ASN A 507 3.29 -16.15 19.66
N PHE A 508 3.19 -14.94 19.11
CA PHE A 508 3.56 -14.63 17.72
C PHE A 508 4.71 -13.64 17.59
N THR A 509 5.62 -13.63 18.57
CA THR A 509 6.89 -12.89 18.51
C THR A 509 8.05 -13.88 18.52
N VAL A 510 8.92 -13.78 17.50
CA VAL A 510 10.11 -14.63 17.33
C VAL A 510 11.35 -13.75 17.33
N GLU A 511 12.33 -14.14 18.14
CA GLU A 511 13.62 -13.47 18.21
C GLU A 511 14.53 -13.97 17.08
N VAL A 512 14.86 -13.08 16.15
CA VAL A 512 15.74 -13.38 15.02
C VAL A 512 17.12 -12.84 15.32
N VAL A 513 18.13 -13.72 15.23
CA VAL A 513 19.53 -13.37 15.47
C VAL A 513 19.94 -12.20 14.58
N GLY A 514 20.48 -11.14 15.20
CA GLY A 514 20.97 -9.95 14.50
C GLY A 514 19.87 -9.02 13.96
N VAL A 515 18.59 -9.24 14.27
CA VAL A 515 17.48 -8.33 13.96
C VAL A 515 16.67 -7.99 15.22
N GLY A 516 16.45 -8.94 16.13
CA GLY A 516 15.64 -8.76 17.34
C GLY A 516 14.24 -9.38 17.19
N ASP A 517 13.26 -8.83 17.91
CA ASP A 517 11.91 -9.42 18.03
C ASP A 517 11.01 -9.05 16.84
N THR A 518 10.68 -10.05 16.03
CA THR A 518 9.88 -9.90 14.80
C THR A 518 8.56 -10.66 14.90
N CYS A 519 7.58 -10.27 14.07
CA CYS A 519 6.31 -10.99 13.97
C CYS A 519 6.56 -12.40 13.40
N SER A 520 6.02 -13.42 14.06
CA SER A 520 6.19 -14.83 13.69
C SER A 520 5.73 -15.12 12.25
N PHE A 521 4.59 -14.55 11.83
CA PHE A 521 4.06 -14.68 10.47
C PHE A 521 4.98 -14.07 9.41
N ALA A 522 5.78 -13.07 9.76
CA ALA A 522 6.73 -12.44 8.85
C ALA A 522 7.99 -13.27 8.59
N GLN A 523 8.17 -14.41 9.28
CA GLN A 523 9.16 -15.42 8.90
C GLN A 523 8.72 -16.23 7.66
N MET A 524 7.45 -16.11 7.26
CA MET A 524 6.89 -16.84 6.11
C MET A 524 7.08 -18.36 6.24
N ASP A 525 7.03 -18.87 7.48
CA ASP A 525 7.20 -20.29 7.79
C ASP A 525 5.89 -21.04 7.53
N VAL A 526 5.91 -21.80 6.43
CA VAL A 526 4.77 -22.61 5.94
C VAL A 526 4.43 -23.75 6.89
N ARG A 527 5.39 -24.29 7.67
CA ARG A 527 5.09 -25.38 8.61
C ARG A 527 4.38 -24.88 9.85
N GLN A 528 4.81 -23.74 10.39
CA GLN A 528 4.28 -23.21 11.64
C GLN A 528 2.99 -22.39 11.47
N HIS A 529 2.84 -21.70 10.33
CA HIS A 529 1.73 -20.76 10.09
C HIS A 529 1.02 -20.98 8.74
N GLY A 530 1.30 -22.09 8.05
CA GLY A 530 0.64 -22.40 6.78
C GLY A 530 -0.80 -22.84 6.96
N HIS A 531 -1.65 -22.52 5.98
CA HIS A 531 -3.07 -22.85 6.00
C HIS A 531 -3.31 -24.24 5.37
N PRO A 532 -3.96 -25.19 6.08
CA PRO A 532 -4.13 -26.57 5.60
C PRO A 532 -4.85 -26.71 4.25
N GLN A 533 -5.73 -25.76 3.90
CA GLN A 533 -6.45 -25.77 2.62
C GLN A 533 -5.56 -25.39 1.44
N TRP A 534 -4.52 -24.58 1.67
CA TRP A 534 -3.62 -24.06 0.64
C TRP A 534 -2.42 -24.99 0.41
N LEU A 535 -2.21 -25.94 1.31
CA LEU A 535 -1.10 -26.89 1.31
C LEU A 535 -1.57 -28.31 1.07
N SER A 536 -0.64 -29.17 0.61
CA SER A 536 -0.93 -30.60 0.54
C SER A 536 -0.98 -31.19 1.96
N ALA A 537 -1.87 -32.18 2.17
CA ALA A 537 -2.10 -32.76 3.49
C ALA A 537 -0.78 -33.23 4.17
N GLY A 538 -0.55 -32.76 5.41
CA GLY A 538 0.61 -33.12 6.23
C GLY A 538 1.83 -32.19 6.15
N GLN A 539 1.73 -31.06 5.43
CA GLN A 539 2.83 -30.08 5.30
C GLN A 539 2.82 -28.94 6.34
N THR A 540 1.72 -28.77 7.09
CA THR A 540 1.59 -27.76 8.15
C THR A 540 1.32 -28.43 9.50
N GLU A 541 1.98 -27.94 10.54
CA GLU A 541 1.80 -28.31 11.94
C GLU A 541 0.94 -27.27 12.69
N ALA A 542 0.47 -26.23 11.98
CA ALA A 542 -0.27 -25.12 12.54
C ALA A 542 -1.66 -25.55 13.06
N SER A 543 -1.97 -25.15 14.29
CA SER A 543 -3.35 -25.17 14.79
C SER A 543 -4.20 -24.04 14.17
N VAL A 544 -5.54 -24.12 14.28
CA VAL A 544 -6.46 -23.07 13.80
C VAL A 544 -6.12 -21.68 14.35
N TYR A 545 -5.62 -21.61 15.58
CA TYR A 545 -5.19 -20.34 16.17
C TYR A 545 -3.88 -19.82 15.53
N GLN A 546 -2.96 -20.71 15.15
CA GLN A 546 -1.61 -20.39 14.67
C GLN A 546 -1.49 -20.18 13.16
N GLN A 547 -2.37 -20.75 12.34
CA GLN A 547 -2.34 -20.58 10.88
C GLN A 547 -2.54 -19.12 10.46
N ALA A 548 -2.02 -18.67 9.32
CA ALA A 548 -2.43 -17.38 8.75
C ALA A 548 -3.74 -17.55 7.96
N GLU A 549 -4.65 -16.57 8.05
CA GLU A 549 -5.92 -16.63 7.29
C GLU A 549 -5.69 -16.22 5.82
N ASP A 550 -6.56 -16.67 4.91
CA ASP A 550 -6.56 -16.33 3.48
C ASP A 550 -5.27 -16.70 2.71
N GLY A 551 -4.52 -17.71 3.18
CA GLY A 551 -3.29 -18.17 2.52
C GLY A 551 -2.15 -17.13 2.53
N LYS A 552 -2.16 -16.21 3.50
CA LYS A 552 -1.18 -15.12 3.57
C LYS A 552 0.26 -15.60 3.68
N THR A 553 0.53 -16.68 4.41
CA THR A 553 1.90 -17.19 4.58
C THR A 553 2.49 -17.63 3.24
N GLU A 554 1.73 -18.41 2.48
CA GLU A 554 2.12 -19.00 1.20
C GLU A 554 2.29 -17.93 0.13
N LEU A 555 1.30 -17.06 -0.05
CA LEU A 555 1.34 -15.99 -1.05
C LEU A 555 2.41 -14.95 -0.72
N SER A 556 2.65 -14.65 0.57
CA SER A 556 3.72 -13.72 0.97
C SER A 556 5.10 -14.31 0.70
N LEU A 557 5.30 -15.60 0.98
CA LEU A 557 6.54 -16.30 0.68
C LEU A 557 6.85 -16.25 -0.82
N MET A 558 5.86 -16.57 -1.65
CA MET A 558 6.00 -16.55 -3.11
C MET A 558 6.29 -15.15 -3.63
N HIS A 559 5.53 -14.15 -3.16
CA HIS A 559 5.76 -12.75 -3.53
C HIS A 559 7.19 -12.31 -3.20
N PHE A 560 7.66 -12.62 -1.99
CA PHE A 560 8.99 -12.23 -1.55
C PHE A 560 10.11 -12.91 -2.34
N ALA A 561 9.98 -14.22 -2.60
CA ALA A 561 10.95 -14.99 -3.39
C ALA A 561 11.02 -14.55 -4.87
N ILE A 562 9.88 -14.16 -5.45
CA ILE A 562 9.82 -13.65 -6.82
C ILE A 562 10.40 -12.23 -6.92
N THR A 563 10.14 -11.39 -5.91
CA THR A 563 10.59 -9.99 -5.87
C THR A 563 12.08 -9.87 -5.58
N ASN A 564 12.61 -10.74 -4.72
CA ASN A 564 14.01 -10.73 -4.27
C ASN A 564 14.70 -12.05 -4.68
N PRO A 565 15.11 -12.23 -5.95
CA PRO A 565 15.70 -13.48 -6.44
C PRO A 565 17.08 -13.80 -5.85
N GLY A 566 17.77 -12.81 -5.27
CA GLY A 566 19.04 -13.00 -4.56
C GLY A 566 18.88 -13.65 -3.17
N TRP A 567 17.67 -13.62 -2.61
CA TRP A 567 17.38 -14.18 -1.31
C TRP A 567 17.35 -15.71 -1.38
N GLN A 568 18.10 -16.37 -0.49
CA GLN A 568 18.08 -17.83 -0.37
C GLN A 568 17.01 -18.27 0.65
N PRO A 569 15.90 -18.89 0.21
CA PRO A 569 14.85 -19.34 1.11
C PRO A 569 15.33 -20.48 2.03
N PRO A 570 14.75 -20.61 3.24
CA PRO A 570 14.94 -21.78 4.10
C PRO A 570 14.56 -23.08 3.39
N ARG A 571 15.03 -24.22 3.90
CA ARG A 571 14.83 -25.56 3.26
C ARG A 571 13.35 -25.88 3.02
N GLU A 572 12.50 -25.56 3.98
CA GLU A 572 11.07 -25.87 3.95
C GLU A 572 10.34 -24.99 2.94
N SER A 573 10.62 -23.69 2.96
CA SER A 573 10.16 -22.73 1.96
C SER A 573 10.62 -23.12 0.55
N THR A 574 11.87 -23.58 0.39
CA THR A 574 12.41 -24.05 -0.89
C THR A 574 11.66 -25.28 -1.39
N ALA A 575 11.37 -26.24 -0.50
CA ALA A 575 10.62 -27.45 -0.85
C ALA A 575 9.19 -27.12 -1.29
N PHE A 576 8.51 -26.20 -0.59
CA PHE A 576 7.18 -25.72 -0.97
C PHE A 576 7.19 -25.01 -2.33
N LEU A 577 8.11 -24.06 -2.54
CA LEU A 577 8.22 -23.33 -3.80
C LEU A 577 8.56 -24.26 -4.97
N GLY A 578 9.45 -25.23 -4.75
CA GLY A 578 9.79 -26.26 -5.73
C GLY A 578 8.59 -27.13 -6.11
N PHE A 579 7.88 -27.64 -5.11
CA PHE A 579 6.66 -28.43 -5.32
C PHE A 579 5.60 -27.65 -6.10
N LEU A 580 5.36 -26.38 -5.75
CA LEU A 580 4.39 -25.54 -6.42
C LEU A 580 4.79 -25.27 -7.89
N LYS A 581 6.07 -24.96 -8.14
CA LYS A 581 6.58 -24.74 -9.50
C LYS A 581 6.44 -25.99 -10.36
N GLU A 582 6.79 -27.16 -9.82
CA GLU A 582 6.60 -28.43 -10.51
C GLU A 582 5.13 -28.71 -10.81
N GLN A 583 4.23 -28.44 -9.85
CA GLN A 583 2.81 -28.71 -10.00
C GLN A 583 2.17 -27.81 -11.07
N VAL A 584 2.50 -26.52 -11.08
CA VAL A 584 2.07 -25.57 -12.13
C VAL A 584 2.57 -26.01 -13.51
N GLN A 585 3.84 -26.45 -13.60
CA GLN A 585 4.40 -26.95 -14.86
C GLN A 585 3.74 -28.24 -15.34
N ARG A 586 3.48 -29.18 -14.42
CA ARG A 586 2.79 -30.45 -14.75
C ARG A 586 1.37 -30.20 -15.25
N ASP A 587 0.60 -29.37 -14.55
CA ASP A 587 -0.78 -29.08 -14.91
C ASP A 587 -0.87 -28.25 -16.18
N GLY A 588 0.07 -27.31 -16.38
CA GLY A 588 0.22 -26.59 -17.65
C GLY A 588 0.54 -27.52 -18.82
N ALA A 589 1.46 -28.47 -18.64
CA ALA A 589 1.79 -29.47 -19.65
C ALA A 589 0.63 -30.45 -19.92
N ALA A 590 -0.11 -30.85 -18.88
CA ALA A 590 -1.29 -31.70 -19.01
C ALA A 590 -2.44 -31.00 -19.73
N ALA A 591 -2.67 -29.70 -19.47
CA ALA A 591 -3.62 -28.88 -20.21
C ALA A 591 -3.22 -28.73 -21.69
N GLY A 592 -1.92 -28.56 -21.97
CA GLY A 592 -1.38 -28.53 -23.33
C GLY A 592 -1.51 -29.86 -24.08
N LEU A 593 -1.39 -30.99 -23.38
CA LEU A 593 -1.57 -32.33 -23.96
C LEU A 593 -3.04 -32.73 -24.16
N ALA A 594 -3.96 -32.21 -23.33
CA ALA A 594 -5.40 -32.44 -23.48
C ALA A 594 -6.04 -31.64 -24.64
N GLN A 595 -5.38 -30.59 -25.14
CA GLN A 595 -5.85 -29.70 -26.21
C GLN A 595 -5.14 -29.93 -27.56
N GLY A 596 -4.87 -31.19 -27.90
CA GLY A 596 -4.42 -31.59 -29.24
C GLY A 596 -5.52 -31.44 -30.31
N GLY A 597 -5.76 -30.20 -30.78
CA GLY A 597 -6.62 -29.93 -31.93
C GLY A 597 -7.12 -28.48 -32.02
N LEU A 598 -6.40 -27.64 -32.79
CA LEU A 598 -6.86 -26.37 -33.40
C LEU A 598 -7.66 -25.39 -32.52
N LEU A 599 -6.99 -24.63 -31.65
CA LEU A 599 -7.31 -23.23 -31.24
C LEU A 599 -6.06 -22.60 -30.57
N PRO A 600 -5.85 -21.27 -30.61
CA PRO A 600 -4.55 -20.64 -30.32
C PRO A 600 -4.22 -20.52 -28.83
N GLU A 601 -2.92 -20.36 -28.57
CA GLU A 601 -2.22 -20.20 -27.27
C GLU A 601 -3.04 -19.53 -26.15
N ASN A 602 -3.11 -20.22 -25.00
CA ASN A 602 -3.51 -19.74 -23.68
C ASN A 602 -4.53 -18.58 -23.70
N ALA A 603 -5.80 -18.88 -23.97
CA ALA A 603 -6.92 -17.93 -23.96
C ALA A 603 -6.95 -17.02 -22.71
N LEU A 604 -6.44 -17.48 -21.56
CA LEU A 604 -6.32 -16.68 -20.32
C LEU A 604 -5.21 -15.62 -20.39
N PHE A 605 -4.05 -15.95 -20.98
CA PHE A 605 -2.92 -15.04 -21.13
C PHE A 605 -3.20 -13.99 -22.21
N THR A 606 -3.81 -14.40 -23.32
CA THR A 606 -4.30 -13.49 -24.37
C THR A 606 -5.48 -12.64 -23.92
N SER A 607 -6.33 -13.11 -22.99
CA SER A 607 -7.39 -12.27 -22.38
C SER A 607 -6.84 -11.23 -21.42
N ILE A 608 -5.80 -11.56 -20.65
CA ILE A 608 -5.11 -10.60 -19.77
C ILE A 608 -4.38 -9.56 -20.62
N GLN A 609 -3.68 -9.98 -21.69
CA GLN A 609 -3.01 -9.07 -22.61
C GLN A 609 -3.97 -8.21 -23.45
N SER A 610 -5.11 -8.74 -23.90
CA SER A 610 -6.08 -7.98 -24.71
C SER A 610 -6.85 -6.95 -23.89
N LEU A 611 -7.12 -7.22 -22.61
CA LEU A 611 -7.67 -6.23 -21.68
C LEU A 611 -6.64 -5.15 -21.29
N GLN A 612 -5.34 -5.46 -21.38
CA GLN A 612 -4.24 -4.51 -21.18
C GLN A 612 -3.98 -3.66 -22.43
N SER A 613 -4.14 -4.21 -23.64
CA SER A 613 -3.79 -3.54 -24.91
C SER A 613 -4.65 -2.33 -25.26
N GLU A 614 -5.82 -2.15 -24.64
CA GLU A 614 -6.60 -0.92 -24.82
C GLU A 614 -6.03 0.29 -24.07
N SER A 615 -5.00 0.12 -23.23
CA SER A 615 -4.64 1.19 -22.29
C SER A 615 -3.16 1.58 -22.16
N GLU A 616 -2.24 1.02 -22.94
CA GLU A 616 -0.85 1.53 -23.10
C GLU A 616 -0.14 0.83 -24.28
N PRO A 617 0.62 1.55 -25.13
CA PRO A 617 1.47 0.92 -26.13
C PRO A 617 2.79 0.47 -25.49
N LEU A 618 3.28 -0.72 -25.88
CA LEU A 618 4.59 -1.34 -25.58
C LEU A 618 4.64 -2.37 -24.43
N SER A 619 4.05 -3.54 -24.62
CA SER A 619 4.59 -4.79 -24.03
C SER A 619 5.47 -5.51 -25.07
N LEU A 620 6.76 -5.13 -25.15
CA LEU A 620 7.76 -5.70 -26.08
C LEU A 620 7.99 -7.22 -25.92
N ILE A 621 7.41 -7.84 -24.89
CA ILE A 621 7.55 -9.27 -24.57
C ILE A 621 6.61 -10.15 -25.40
N ALA A 622 5.49 -9.61 -25.91
CA ALA A 622 4.49 -10.38 -26.67
C ALA A 622 5.06 -11.04 -27.94
N ASN A 623 6.10 -10.45 -28.56
CA ASN A 623 6.75 -10.98 -29.75
C ASN A 623 7.95 -11.91 -29.46
N VAL A 624 8.44 -11.95 -28.22
CA VAL A 624 9.64 -12.73 -27.84
C VAL A 624 9.28 -14.14 -27.40
N VAL A 625 8.11 -14.34 -26.77
CA VAL A 625 7.66 -15.66 -26.29
C VAL A 625 6.98 -16.48 -27.39
N ALA A 626 6.35 -15.84 -28.38
CA ALA A 626 5.71 -16.51 -29.53
C ALA A 626 6.72 -17.09 -30.57
N GLY A 627 8.03 -16.96 -30.33
CA GLY A 627 9.08 -17.25 -31.29
C GLY A 627 10.00 -18.41 -30.91
N SER A 628 9.48 -19.56 -30.47
CA SER A 628 10.32 -20.76 -30.29
C SER A 628 9.53 -22.07 -30.43
N SER A 629 8.96 -22.33 -31.61
CA SER A 629 8.77 -23.69 -32.16
C SER A 629 8.05 -23.64 -33.50
N CYS A 630 8.81 -23.66 -34.60
CA CYS A 630 8.31 -24.16 -35.89
C CYS A 630 9.51 -24.53 -36.79
N ARG A 631 9.81 -25.83 -36.88
CA ARG A 631 10.50 -26.44 -38.04
C ARG A 631 9.42 -26.69 -39.11
N GLY A 632 9.52 -26.04 -40.26
CA GLY A 632 8.66 -26.23 -41.44
C GLY A 632 9.23 -25.50 -42.67
N PRO A 633 8.91 -25.92 -43.92
CA PRO A 633 9.88 -25.99 -45.02
C PRO A 633 10.16 -24.70 -45.80
N SER A 634 11.24 -24.76 -46.58
CA SER A 634 11.93 -23.71 -47.35
C SER A 634 11.11 -23.00 -48.45
N LEU A 635 11.32 -21.68 -48.61
CA LEU A 635 11.49 -20.88 -49.86
C LEU A 635 11.30 -19.35 -49.57
N PRO A 636 11.76 -18.42 -50.43
CA PRO A 636 13.12 -18.11 -50.86
C PRO A 636 13.66 -16.77 -50.26
N ARG A 637 14.94 -16.56 -50.54
CA ARG A 637 15.84 -15.43 -50.22
C ARG A 637 15.26 -14.05 -50.60
N ASP A 638 15.27 -13.10 -49.66
CA ASP A 638 15.85 -11.74 -49.80
C ASP A 638 15.28 -10.76 -48.75
N LEU A 639 16.02 -10.52 -47.68
CA LEU A 639 16.44 -9.19 -47.20
C LEU A 639 17.31 -9.34 -45.94
N GLN A 640 18.48 -8.74 -46.01
CA GLN A 640 19.59 -8.88 -45.08
C GLN A 640 19.46 -7.87 -43.93
N GLY A 641 19.56 -8.32 -42.68
CA GLY A 641 19.50 -7.45 -41.50
C GLY A 641 19.74 -8.20 -40.18
N SER A 642 20.87 -8.92 -40.07
CA SER A 642 21.27 -9.60 -38.83
C SER A 642 22.40 -8.83 -38.13
N ARG A 643 22.20 -8.47 -36.85
CA ARG A 643 23.27 -8.39 -35.84
C ARG A 643 22.76 -8.40 -34.39
N HIS A 644 21.52 -7.97 -34.10
CA HIS A 644 21.00 -7.93 -32.71
C HIS A 644 20.40 -9.23 -32.13
N ARG A 645 20.10 -10.26 -32.95
CA ARG A 645 19.51 -11.52 -32.44
C ARG A 645 20.51 -12.49 -31.81
N ALA A 646 21.81 -12.36 -32.12
CA ALA A 646 22.82 -13.32 -31.68
C ALA A 646 23.36 -13.02 -30.27
N GLU A 647 23.41 -11.74 -29.87
CA GLU A 647 23.92 -11.33 -28.54
C GLU A 647 22.90 -11.56 -27.41
N VAL A 648 21.60 -11.47 -27.69
CA VAL A 648 20.56 -11.73 -26.69
C VAL A 648 20.42 -13.23 -26.38
N ALA A 649 20.66 -14.09 -27.39
CA ALA A 649 20.64 -15.54 -27.21
C ALA A 649 21.90 -16.06 -26.50
N SER A 650 23.04 -15.35 -26.54
CA SER A 650 24.24 -15.72 -25.78
C SER A 650 24.12 -15.32 -24.31
N ALA A 651 23.50 -14.18 -23.99
CA ALA A 651 23.23 -13.74 -22.63
C ALA A 651 22.26 -14.65 -21.86
N LEU A 652 21.36 -15.36 -22.55
CA LEU A 652 20.43 -16.30 -21.93
C LEU A 652 21.05 -17.69 -21.65
N ARG A 653 22.16 -18.04 -22.32
CA ARG A 653 22.87 -19.31 -22.06
C ARG A 653 23.86 -19.23 -20.89
N SER A 654 24.18 -18.03 -20.39
CA SER A 654 25.09 -17.86 -19.24
C SER A 654 24.43 -18.06 -17.87
N PHE A 655 23.13 -18.35 -17.80
CA PHE A 655 22.39 -18.50 -16.54
C PHE A 655 21.86 -19.93 -16.31
N SER A 656 22.67 -20.95 -16.64
CA SER A 656 22.49 -22.29 -16.09
C SER A 656 23.63 -22.56 -15.10
N PRO A 657 23.36 -23.12 -13.90
CA PRO A 657 24.42 -23.50 -12.98
C PRO A 657 25.23 -24.65 -13.61
N LEU A 658 26.47 -24.37 -14.03
CA LEU A 658 27.40 -25.39 -14.48
C LEU A 658 27.80 -26.29 -13.30
N GLN A 659 27.53 -27.59 -13.43
CA GLN A 659 28.23 -28.65 -12.70
C GLN A 659 29.73 -28.62 -13.03
N PRO A 660 30.63 -28.95 -12.08
CA PRO A 660 32.07 -28.94 -12.35
C PRO A 660 32.49 -30.23 -13.07
N GLY A 661 33.11 -30.09 -14.25
CA GLY A 661 33.83 -31.20 -14.87
C GLY A 661 34.16 -31.02 -16.36
N GLN A 662 35.48 -31.03 -16.63
CA GLN A 662 36.15 -31.37 -17.89
C GLN A 662 36.48 -30.25 -18.90
N VAL A 663 37.79 -29.97 -18.97
CA VAL A 663 38.55 -29.28 -20.02
C VAL A 663 38.57 -30.14 -21.30
N PRO A 664 38.55 -29.54 -22.50
CA PRO A 664 39.64 -29.85 -23.42
C PRO A 664 40.20 -28.64 -24.19
N THR A 665 41.52 -28.75 -24.40
CA THR A 665 42.44 -27.96 -25.21
C THR A 665 42.14 -27.98 -26.71
N GLY A 666 42.36 -26.86 -27.41
CA GLY A 666 42.41 -26.82 -28.87
C GLY A 666 42.84 -25.45 -29.40
N ARG A 667 43.86 -25.44 -30.27
CA ARG A 667 44.73 -24.32 -30.66
C ARG A 667 44.47 -23.91 -32.13
N ALA A 668 44.90 -22.69 -32.49
CA ALA A 668 45.19 -22.18 -33.87
C ALA A 668 44.01 -21.55 -34.65
N THR A 669 44.13 -20.50 -35.48
CA THR A 669 45.23 -19.60 -35.91
C THR A 669 44.62 -18.40 -36.69
N SER A 670 45.24 -17.22 -36.51
CA SER A 670 45.40 -16.04 -37.37
C SER A 670 44.76 -15.93 -38.77
N THR A 671 44.23 -14.73 -39.09
CA THR A 671 44.64 -13.90 -40.26
C THR A 671 44.25 -12.42 -40.06
N MET A 672 45.16 -11.53 -40.50
CA MET A 672 45.08 -10.07 -40.41
C MET A 672 44.52 -9.42 -41.70
N THR A 673 44.00 -8.18 -41.57
CA THR A 673 44.06 -6.99 -42.47
C THR A 673 42.87 -6.08 -42.12
N GLY A 674 42.90 -4.75 -42.00
CA GLY A 674 43.94 -3.72 -42.08
C GLY A 674 43.30 -2.35 -41.74
N SER A 675 44.08 -1.50 -41.06
CA SER A 675 44.06 -0.01 -41.01
C SER A 675 42.77 0.81 -40.84
N GLY A 676 42.73 1.60 -39.76
CA GLY A 676 42.69 3.06 -39.89
C GLY A 676 41.47 3.81 -39.31
N VAL A 677 41.79 4.67 -38.32
CA VAL A 677 41.22 5.99 -37.99
C VAL A 677 40.51 6.10 -36.63
N ASP A 678 41.09 6.95 -35.80
CA ASP A 678 40.70 7.38 -34.45
C ASP A 678 39.34 8.10 -34.39
N ALA A 679 38.56 7.82 -33.34
CA ALA A 679 37.71 8.82 -32.68
C ALA A 679 37.31 8.35 -31.27
N ARG A 680 38.02 8.88 -30.25
CA ARG A 680 37.57 8.86 -28.85
C ARG A 680 36.39 9.83 -28.71
N THR A 681 35.17 9.34 -28.48
CA THR A 681 34.13 10.11 -27.76
C THR A 681 33.13 9.18 -27.04
N ALA A 682 33.12 9.29 -25.71
CA ALA A 682 32.01 9.08 -24.77
C ALA A 682 30.98 7.93 -25.02
N SER A 683 31.15 6.80 -24.30
CA SER A 683 30.04 5.90 -23.95
C SER A 683 29.99 5.65 -22.43
N SER A 684 29.67 6.69 -21.65
CA SER A 684 29.33 6.53 -20.22
C SER A 684 27.81 6.59 -19.96
N GLY A 685 26.98 6.73 -20.99
CA GLY A 685 25.52 6.84 -20.88
C GLY A 685 24.73 5.56 -21.14
N SER A 686 25.32 4.51 -21.76
CA SER A 686 24.56 3.32 -22.20
C SER A 686 24.17 2.36 -21.07
N SER A 687 25.04 2.20 -20.07
CA SER A 687 24.89 1.15 -19.05
C SER A 687 23.74 1.38 -18.07
N VAL A 688 23.34 2.65 -17.84
CA VAL A 688 22.24 2.99 -16.93
C VAL A 688 20.89 2.67 -17.57
N TRP A 689 20.71 3.02 -18.85
CA TRP A 689 19.48 2.74 -19.60
C TRP A 689 19.29 1.23 -19.85
N GLU A 690 20.37 0.50 -20.15
CA GLU A 690 20.31 -0.96 -20.30
C GLU A 690 19.96 -1.67 -18.98
N GLY A 691 20.56 -1.24 -17.85
CA GLY A 691 20.23 -1.77 -16.53
C GLY A 691 18.78 -1.50 -16.11
N GLN A 692 18.27 -0.31 -16.41
CA GLN A 692 16.90 0.09 -16.08
C GLN A 692 15.85 -0.66 -16.93
N LEU A 693 16.13 -0.85 -18.22
CA LEU A 693 15.24 -1.61 -19.11
C LEU A 693 15.20 -3.09 -18.70
N GLN A 694 16.34 -3.65 -18.28
CA GLN A 694 16.38 -4.98 -17.64
C GLN A 694 15.57 -5.04 -16.35
N SER A 695 15.70 -4.04 -15.46
CA SER A 695 14.99 -4.01 -14.18
C SER A 695 13.46 -3.90 -14.35
N LEU A 696 13.00 -3.08 -15.30
CA LEU A 696 11.56 -2.97 -15.63
C LEU A 696 11.01 -4.27 -16.21
N VAL A 697 11.73 -4.89 -17.15
CA VAL A 697 11.35 -6.19 -17.74
C VAL A 697 11.30 -7.29 -16.68
N LEU A 698 12.26 -7.30 -15.75
CA LEU A 698 12.27 -8.24 -14.64
C LEU A 698 11.10 -8.02 -13.67
N SER A 699 10.75 -6.76 -13.38
CA SER A 699 9.61 -6.41 -12.53
C SER A 699 8.26 -6.81 -13.15
N GLU A 700 8.10 -6.63 -14.45
CA GLU A 700 6.92 -7.10 -15.18
C GLU A 700 6.84 -8.62 -15.20
N TYR A 701 7.94 -9.30 -15.51
CA TYR A 701 8.02 -10.76 -15.50
C TYR A 701 7.66 -11.32 -14.11
N ALA A 702 8.29 -10.79 -13.05
CA ALA A 702 8.00 -11.14 -11.66
C ALA A 702 6.52 -10.97 -11.31
N SER A 703 5.91 -9.87 -11.73
CA SER A 703 4.47 -9.64 -11.52
C SER A 703 3.60 -10.64 -12.25
N THR A 704 3.95 -11.02 -13.49
CA THR A 704 3.19 -12.00 -14.26
C THR A 704 3.33 -13.41 -13.70
N GLU A 705 4.52 -13.80 -13.26
CA GLU A 705 4.78 -15.08 -12.57
C GLU A 705 3.93 -15.16 -11.29
N MET A 706 3.94 -14.11 -10.47
CA MET A 706 3.13 -14.06 -9.25
C MET A 706 1.63 -14.11 -9.55
N SER A 707 1.17 -13.37 -10.56
CA SER A 707 -0.25 -13.37 -10.98
C SER A 707 -0.72 -14.76 -11.40
N LEU A 708 0.11 -15.48 -12.17
CA LEU A 708 -0.16 -16.84 -12.60
C LEU A 708 -0.27 -17.79 -11.42
N HIS A 709 0.70 -17.74 -10.50
CA HIS A 709 0.69 -18.62 -9.34
C HIS A 709 -0.48 -18.31 -8.38
N ALA A 710 -0.81 -17.04 -8.16
CA ALA A 710 -1.96 -16.66 -7.33
C ALA A 710 -3.27 -17.21 -7.91
N LEU A 711 -3.50 -17.02 -9.21
CA LEU A 711 -4.68 -17.57 -9.90
C LEU A 711 -4.74 -19.10 -9.80
N TYR A 712 -3.59 -19.76 -9.95
CA TYR A 712 -3.50 -21.21 -9.86
C TYR A 712 -3.83 -21.73 -8.45
N MET A 713 -3.31 -21.10 -7.39
CA MET A 713 -3.61 -21.46 -6.01
C MET A 713 -5.11 -21.35 -5.70
N HIS A 714 -5.75 -20.25 -6.10
CA HIS A 714 -7.20 -20.06 -5.96
C HIS A 714 -8.01 -21.07 -6.78
N GLN A 715 -7.52 -21.46 -7.96
CA GLN A 715 -8.18 -22.46 -8.79
C GLN A 715 -8.12 -23.88 -8.18
N ILE A 716 -7.02 -24.25 -7.51
CA ILE A 716 -6.93 -25.54 -6.80
C ILE A 716 -7.93 -25.58 -5.65
N LEU A 717 -8.02 -24.51 -4.86
CA LEU A 717 -8.96 -24.41 -3.75
C LEU A 717 -10.41 -24.62 -4.20
N ALA A 718 -10.79 -23.99 -5.32
CA ALA A 718 -12.12 -24.14 -5.90
C ALA A 718 -12.45 -25.58 -6.36
N GLN A 719 -11.44 -26.40 -6.67
CA GLN A 719 -11.62 -27.79 -7.12
C GLN A 719 -11.71 -28.81 -5.97
N CYS A 720 -11.33 -28.41 -4.74
CA CYS A 720 -11.39 -29.24 -3.53
C CYS A 720 -12.45 -28.73 -2.53
N PRO A 721 -13.76 -28.84 -2.80
CA PRO A 721 -14.79 -28.46 -1.84
C PRO A 721 -14.88 -29.55 -0.77
N GLY A 722 -14.12 -29.40 0.32
CA GLY A 722 -13.95 -30.46 1.29
C GLY A 722 -13.74 -29.99 2.73
N LEU A 723 -14.56 -29.08 3.23
CA LEU A 723 -15.01 -28.96 4.64
C LEU A 723 -15.93 -27.73 4.76
N PRO A 724 -17.12 -27.83 5.37
CA PRO A 724 -18.02 -26.68 5.52
C PRO A 724 -17.41 -25.63 6.47
N LEU A 725 -17.42 -24.37 6.01
CA LEU A 725 -17.22 -23.17 6.82
C LEU A 725 -18.25 -23.15 7.97
N THR A 726 -17.82 -23.37 9.22
CA THR A 726 -18.56 -22.85 10.36
C THR A 726 -18.31 -21.34 10.42
N SER A 727 -19.32 -20.56 10.07
CA SER A 727 -19.29 -19.09 10.21
C SER A 727 -18.88 -18.68 11.64
N PRO A 728 -18.00 -17.67 11.82
CA PRO A 728 -17.74 -17.11 13.13
C PRO A 728 -18.88 -16.16 13.47
N GLY A 729 -19.79 -16.59 14.34
CA GLY A 729 -20.73 -15.64 14.94
C GLY A 729 -22.04 -16.21 15.44
N TYR A 730 -22.03 -17.16 16.38
CA TYR A 730 -23.06 -17.28 17.42
C TYR A 730 -22.46 -18.04 18.61
N ARG A 731 -22.23 -17.34 19.73
CA ARG A 731 -21.92 -17.96 21.03
C ARG A 731 -23.27 -18.23 21.71
N LEU A 732 -23.72 -19.48 21.71
CA LEU A 732 -24.80 -19.94 22.58
C LEU A 732 -24.18 -20.34 23.92
N GLU A 733 -24.63 -19.67 24.99
CA GLU A 733 -24.39 -20.07 26.37
C GLU A 733 -25.04 -21.44 26.65
N GLY A 734 -24.37 -22.28 27.44
CA GLY A 734 -24.94 -23.52 27.96
C GLY A 734 -23.90 -24.64 28.05
N GLY A 735 -23.31 -24.81 29.23
CA GLY A 735 -22.40 -25.91 29.51
C GLY A 735 -23.11 -27.25 29.62
N LEU A 736 -22.41 -28.32 29.21
CA LEU A 736 -22.50 -29.66 29.79
C LEU A 736 -21.29 -30.49 29.31
N LYS A 737 -20.63 -31.12 30.29
CA LYS A 737 -19.52 -32.08 30.12
C LYS A 737 -19.97 -33.31 29.35
N MET A 738 -19.08 -33.88 28.52
CA MET A 738 -19.02 -35.34 28.34
C MET A 738 -17.64 -35.78 27.85
N ASP A 739 -17.01 -36.66 28.64
CA ASP A 739 -15.85 -37.48 28.28
C ASP A 739 -16.28 -38.62 27.36
N SER A 740 -15.45 -39.00 26.36
CA SER A 740 -15.08 -40.39 26.08
C SER A 740 -14.15 -40.53 24.86
N GLN A 741 -13.16 -41.41 25.02
CA GLN A 741 -12.21 -41.95 24.03
C GLN A 741 -12.90 -42.59 22.80
N CYS A 742 -12.26 -42.53 21.62
CA CYS A 742 -11.81 -43.73 20.87
C CYS A 742 -11.15 -43.42 19.51
N GLN A 743 -9.95 -43.98 19.34
CA GLN A 743 -9.34 -44.69 18.20
C GLN A 743 -9.59 -44.27 16.74
N GLY A 744 -8.48 -44.26 15.99
CA GLY A 744 -8.37 -43.76 14.62
C GLY A 744 -9.04 -44.59 13.53
N THR A 745 -9.15 -43.96 12.37
CA THR A 745 -9.49 -44.62 11.11
C THR A 745 -8.92 -43.82 9.93
N GLN A 746 -8.39 -44.57 8.96
CA GLN A 746 -7.71 -44.12 7.76
C GLN A 746 -8.65 -43.40 6.76
N SER A 747 -8.04 -42.58 5.92
CA SER A 747 -8.63 -41.64 4.95
C SER A 747 -9.40 -42.27 3.78
N PRO A 748 -10.41 -41.58 3.22
CA PRO A 748 -10.99 -41.90 1.92
C PRO A 748 -10.79 -40.74 0.92
N CYS A 749 -9.57 -40.52 0.41
CA CYS A 749 -9.35 -39.55 -0.69
C CYS A 749 -8.54 -40.10 -1.88
N GLN A 750 -8.24 -41.40 -1.92
CA GLN A 750 -7.39 -42.00 -2.97
C GLN A 750 -8.11 -42.92 -3.97
N ARG A 751 -9.46 -42.93 -4.03
CA ARG A 751 -10.20 -43.89 -4.88
C ARG A 751 -11.19 -43.31 -5.89
N ARG A 752 -11.06 -42.05 -6.31
CA ARG A 752 -11.96 -41.49 -7.35
C ARG A 752 -11.32 -41.08 -8.66
N ALA A 753 -10.10 -41.53 -8.94
CA ALA A 753 -9.46 -41.43 -10.26
C ALA A 753 -9.25 -42.82 -10.86
N ARG A 754 -10.34 -43.56 -11.13
CA ARG A 754 -10.40 -44.67 -12.10
C ARG A 754 -11.83 -45.15 -12.19
N ARG A 755 -12.37 -45.16 -13.43
CA ARG A 755 -13.73 -45.52 -13.87
C ARG A 755 -14.74 -44.37 -13.91
N MET A 756 -14.88 -43.80 -15.10
CA MET A 756 -16.19 -43.58 -15.72
C MET A 756 -16.02 -43.61 -17.24
N SER A 757 -16.19 -44.79 -17.82
CA SER A 757 -16.58 -44.98 -19.20
C SER A 757 -18.08 -45.28 -19.19
N PHE A 758 -18.89 -44.39 -19.76
CA PHE A 758 -20.31 -44.62 -19.98
C PHE A 758 -20.57 -44.92 -21.47
N PRO A 759 -21.27 -46.02 -21.82
CA PRO A 759 -21.84 -46.19 -23.14
C PRO A 759 -23.21 -45.50 -23.22
N LEU A 760 -23.45 -44.84 -24.35
CA LEU A 760 -24.74 -44.32 -24.77
C LEU A 760 -25.80 -45.43 -24.82
N ARG A 761 -26.96 -45.20 -24.19
CA ARG A 761 -28.19 -45.95 -24.47
C ARG A 761 -29.36 -44.98 -24.68
N CYS A 762 -29.79 -44.88 -25.94
CA CYS A 762 -31.08 -44.33 -26.34
C CYS A 762 -32.23 -45.12 -25.69
N THR A 763 -33.22 -44.42 -25.13
CA THR A 763 -34.60 -44.94 -25.01
C THR A 763 -35.62 -43.86 -25.32
N ARG A 764 -36.60 -44.24 -26.15
CA ARG A 764 -37.75 -43.47 -26.63
C ARG A 764 -38.91 -43.51 -25.61
N TYR A 765 -39.66 -42.40 -25.55
CA TYR A 765 -41.13 -42.25 -25.35
C TYR A 765 -41.87 -43.11 -24.30
N ARG A 766 -42.65 -42.44 -23.42
CA ARG A 766 -44.13 -42.39 -23.52
C ARG A 766 -44.77 -41.34 -22.58
N GLN A 767 -45.87 -40.78 -23.06
CA GLN A 767 -46.79 -39.83 -22.41
C GLN A 767 -47.43 -40.36 -21.13
N GLY A 768 -47.80 -39.42 -20.26
CA GLY A 768 -48.73 -39.50 -19.15
C GLY A 768 -48.93 -38.11 -18.59
#